data_AF-A0A1M3D015-F1
#
_entry.id   AF-A0A1M3D015-F1
#
_cell.length_a   1.000
_cell.length_b   1.000
_cell.length_c   1.000
_cell.angle_alpha   90.00
_cell.angle_beta   90.00
_cell.angle_gamma   90.00
#
_symmetry.space_group_name_H-M   'P 1'
#
loop_
_entity.id
_entity.type
_entity.pdbx_description
1 polymer ?
#
loop_
_entity_poly.entity_id
_entity_poly.type
_entity_poly.pdbx_seq_one_letter_code
_entity_poly.pdbx_strand_id
1 'polypeptide(L)'
;MATNRKSQGRENIYPQIVIKAPQRSTSDVTKWRTALRSADMGRPKQLFDLYEDLLIDGVLSDAVEKRIAAITNSELAFTNLKGEKVQEIIDLIDTLAFEELLTCIMQKKFWGRAAGEFDFSNGFGFNPIPYKHISLETQSILLNDSDSSGIPYLNDDFLLVLGNQRDRGLYIKTAPFTIWKRGGFGDYAQWLEIFGMPQRIGKYSSYDTQSRQLLEEALSKAGSAPWLVIPKESDVETVNNTGNGSSGTSYNDFRKACNEEMLITVLGQTLTTVQGDKGARSLGEVHKQVEESKNKADMRYTQRVLNAYVKPILIKRGFPAEGNFVFPEAAEPLTVDELVSLSTIIKIPTSYIYDRHGIPRPKDGEETAGKQPALSIEPKEKNDTDPKKKDKEVNDFFVEAPAKPGAEIKHFIQRLKRNITGKTVLADNYSININKLIKRAIRELYYEDQQQSALVNKNLFEATNTPLQTAINRELLYVKDSEFIKQFRENTAVFAAFKNHLQTKEIVTLLHDEEGNLRSFSKFKKLALQISEKYNVSWLQTEYNTAVRAARSAANFKKFQETADLYPNLEYVRSSATTPRISHEQYAGTILPINHEWWKTHMPPSDWNCQCSVRQTDKEITSVPGEEFVNSAFQNNAGESASFVNIDETPFYKHSEEELRVKIEKEGVRLHKEILKEKRKETLSESKKSVGKMYTNPDVNFKIGLTVKGIKEAINNPISDPIAKLDAITQIDMLLKTAKYVGAQANTKADKKPHILRYHYFETAYNSVEFIIIVEENIQGKYNLYTIVDKKKTAE
;
A
#
# COMPACT_ATOMS: atom_id res chain seq x y z
N MET A 1 -36.15 -13.10 -39.58
CA MET A 1 -36.44 -12.64 -40.96
C MET A 1 -36.62 -11.13 -40.93
N ALA A 2 -35.57 -10.35 -41.22
CA ALA A 2 -35.65 -8.91 -41.37
C ALA A 2 -35.53 -8.58 -42.86
N THR A 3 -36.55 -7.90 -43.38
CA THR A 3 -36.73 -7.57 -44.79
C THR A 3 -35.66 -6.62 -45.30
N ASN A 4 -35.01 -7.08 -46.36
CA ASN A 4 -34.02 -6.40 -47.19
C ASN A 4 -34.61 -5.11 -47.80
N ARG A 5 -34.38 -3.94 -47.19
CA ARG A 5 -34.62 -2.63 -47.81
C ARG A 5 -33.32 -2.13 -48.42
N LYS A 6 -33.18 -2.32 -49.73
CA LYS A 6 -32.16 -1.68 -50.59
C LYS A 6 -32.15 -0.16 -50.34
N SER A 7 -31.10 0.38 -49.72
CA SER A 7 -30.80 1.81 -49.76
C SER A 7 -30.15 2.14 -51.11
N GLN A 8 -30.87 2.87 -51.96
CA GLN A 8 -30.31 3.44 -53.18
C GLN A 8 -29.18 4.45 -52.85
N GLY A 9 -28.00 4.23 -53.42
CA GLY A 9 -27.15 5.32 -53.96
C GLY A 9 -26.10 5.99 -53.07
N ARG A 10 -25.67 5.42 -51.93
CA ARG A 10 -24.47 5.89 -51.22
C ARG A 10 -23.33 4.91 -51.47
N GLU A 11 -22.25 5.36 -52.09
CA GLU A 11 -21.01 4.59 -52.16
C GLU A 11 -20.29 4.62 -50.82
N ASN A 12 -19.89 3.45 -50.30
CA ASN A 12 -19.09 3.36 -49.07
C ASN A 12 -17.75 4.10 -49.29
N ILE A 13 -17.34 4.87 -48.29
CA ILE A 13 -16.11 5.67 -48.33
C ILE A 13 -14.89 4.79 -48.07
N TYR A 14 -14.98 3.85 -47.14
CA TYR A 14 -13.85 3.01 -46.74
C TYR A 14 -13.15 2.28 -47.90
N PRO A 15 -13.86 1.61 -48.84
CA PRO A 15 -13.23 0.96 -49.99
C PRO A 15 -12.53 1.91 -50.97
N GLN A 16 -12.85 3.21 -50.94
CA GLN A 16 -12.25 4.21 -51.82
C GLN A 16 -10.94 4.78 -51.27
N ILE A 17 -10.61 4.49 -50.00
CA ILE A 17 -9.41 4.99 -49.34
C ILE A 17 -8.16 4.28 -49.87
N VAL A 18 -7.19 5.07 -50.32
CA VAL A 18 -5.90 4.55 -50.80
C VAL A 18 -4.95 4.37 -49.60
N ILE A 19 -4.89 3.15 -49.08
CA ILE A 19 -3.99 2.80 -47.96
C ILE A 19 -2.57 2.61 -48.49
N LYS A 20 -1.62 3.39 -47.95
CA LYS A 20 -0.19 3.28 -48.24
C LYS A 20 0.56 2.62 -47.09
N ALA A 21 1.67 1.95 -47.41
CA ALA A 21 2.53 1.34 -46.40
C ALA A 21 3.08 2.40 -45.42
N PRO A 22 3.21 2.07 -44.11
CA PRO A 22 3.82 2.95 -43.12
C PRO A 22 5.26 3.32 -43.51
N GLN A 23 5.64 4.59 -43.36
CA GLN A 23 7.03 5.00 -43.53
C GLN A 23 7.86 4.63 -42.29
N ARG A 24 8.60 3.52 -42.38
CA ARG A 24 9.51 3.07 -41.32
C ARG A 24 10.87 3.73 -41.49
N SER A 25 11.25 4.57 -40.53
CA SER A 25 12.59 5.18 -40.47
C SER A 25 12.94 5.44 -39.01
N THR A 26 14.23 5.57 -38.71
CA THR A 26 14.68 5.96 -37.37
C THR A 26 14.06 7.30 -36.99
N SER A 27 13.50 7.36 -35.78
CA SER A 27 12.88 8.57 -35.24
C SER A 27 13.76 9.17 -34.17
N ASP A 28 14.02 10.48 -34.27
CA ASP A 28 14.80 11.25 -33.32
C ASP A 28 13.98 12.42 -32.75
N VAL A 29 14.56 13.15 -31.80
CA VAL A 29 13.91 14.30 -31.15
C VAL A 29 13.59 15.40 -32.17
N THR A 30 14.42 15.57 -33.21
CA THR A 30 14.23 16.56 -34.26
C THR A 30 12.99 16.25 -35.09
N LYS A 31 12.84 14.99 -35.51
CA LYS A 31 11.68 14.50 -36.26
C LYS A 31 10.41 14.61 -35.44
N TRP A 32 10.45 14.27 -34.14
CA TRP A 32 9.31 14.49 -33.24
C TRP A 32 8.88 15.96 -33.17
N ARG A 33 9.81 16.88 -32.92
CA ARG A 33 9.51 18.33 -32.86
C ARG A 33 9.03 18.88 -34.20
N THR A 34 9.53 18.35 -35.31
CA THR A 34 9.13 18.77 -36.66
C THR A 34 7.74 18.26 -37.01
N ALA A 35 7.44 17.00 -36.72
CA ALA A 35 6.13 16.41 -36.90
C ALA A 35 5.04 17.14 -36.07
N LEU A 36 5.35 17.51 -34.82
CA LEU A 36 4.45 18.29 -33.98
C LEU A 36 4.18 19.69 -34.57
N ARG A 37 5.24 20.42 -34.96
CA ARG A 37 5.11 21.74 -35.61
C ARG A 37 4.30 21.65 -36.91
N SER A 38 4.53 20.63 -37.73
CA SER A 38 3.75 20.38 -38.94
C SER A 38 2.27 20.14 -38.63
N ALA A 39 1.97 19.35 -37.61
CA ALA A 39 0.59 19.10 -37.18
C ALA A 39 -0.10 20.37 -36.65
N ASP A 40 0.64 21.27 -36.00
CA ASP A 40 0.13 22.57 -35.53
C ASP A 40 -0.16 23.54 -36.68
N MET A 41 0.52 23.36 -37.83
CA MET A 41 0.24 24.05 -39.09
C MET A 41 -0.85 23.36 -39.94
N GLY A 42 -1.62 22.42 -39.37
CA GLY A 42 -2.71 21.74 -40.09
C GLY A 42 -2.27 20.54 -40.94
N ARG A 43 -1.00 20.11 -40.87
CA ARG A 43 -0.45 18.99 -41.65
C ARG A 43 -0.02 17.83 -40.73
N PRO A 44 -0.95 17.00 -40.24
CA PRO A 44 -0.68 16.01 -39.19
C PRO A 44 -0.12 14.68 -39.71
N LYS A 45 0.04 14.48 -41.03
CA LYS A 45 0.53 13.22 -41.60
C LYS A 45 1.80 12.70 -40.92
N GLN A 46 2.84 13.54 -40.85
CA GLN A 46 4.12 13.19 -40.23
C GLN A 46 4.00 12.80 -38.75
N LEU A 47 3.02 13.36 -38.05
CA LEU A 47 2.76 13.03 -36.66
C LEU A 47 2.19 11.62 -36.52
N PHE A 48 1.31 11.21 -37.43
CA PHE A 48 0.75 9.86 -37.40
C PHE A 48 1.72 8.81 -37.94
N ASP A 49 2.56 9.17 -38.91
CA ASP A 49 3.71 8.32 -39.30
C ASP A 49 4.64 8.08 -38.10
N LEU A 50 4.90 9.12 -37.30
CA LEU A 50 5.66 8.98 -36.06
C LEU A 50 4.96 8.02 -35.09
N TYR A 51 3.66 8.19 -34.84
CA TYR A 51 2.93 7.33 -33.89
C TYR A 51 2.95 5.85 -34.27
N GLU A 52 2.80 5.54 -35.56
CA GLU A 52 2.93 4.16 -36.07
C GLU A 52 4.32 3.57 -35.77
N ASP A 53 5.39 4.36 -35.91
CA ASP A 53 6.75 3.92 -35.56
C ASP A 53 6.95 3.78 -34.04
N LEU A 54 6.36 4.67 -33.22
CA LEU A 54 6.45 4.59 -31.76
C LEU A 54 5.83 3.28 -31.21
N LEU A 55 4.75 2.80 -31.84
CA LEU A 55 4.04 1.60 -31.43
C LEU A 55 4.80 0.29 -31.68
N ILE A 56 5.97 0.33 -32.32
CA ILE A 56 6.90 -0.80 -32.37
C ILE A 56 7.49 -1.08 -30.97
N ASP A 57 7.49 -0.10 -30.07
CA ASP A 57 7.93 -0.32 -28.68
C ASP A 57 6.90 -1.16 -27.90
N GLY A 58 7.31 -2.38 -27.53
CA GLY A 58 6.44 -3.33 -26.86
C GLY A 58 5.88 -2.87 -25.51
N VAL A 59 6.54 -1.96 -24.78
CA VAL A 59 6.03 -1.46 -23.49
C VAL A 59 4.93 -0.43 -23.73
N LEU A 60 5.11 0.44 -24.72
CA LEU A 60 4.08 1.40 -25.11
C LEU A 60 2.85 0.69 -25.69
N SER A 61 3.04 -0.26 -26.61
CA SER A 61 1.93 -0.98 -27.25
C SER A 61 1.11 -1.77 -26.24
N ASP A 62 1.76 -2.52 -25.34
CA ASP A 62 1.11 -3.31 -24.28
C ASP A 62 0.33 -2.41 -23.31
N ALA A 63 0.89 -1.27 -22.93
CA ALA A 63 0.20 -0.31 -22.05
C ALA A 63 -1.07 0.26 -22.70
N VAL A 64 -1.06 0.50 -24.01
CA VAL A 64 -2.24 0.94 -24.76
C VAL A 64 -3.26 -0.19 -24.86
N GLU A 65 -2.82 -1.37 -25.29
CA GLU A 65 -3.66 -2.55 -25.46
C GLU A 65 -4.38 -2.90 -24.16
N LYS A 66 -3.69 -2.84 -23.02
CA LYS A 66 -4.27 -3.07 -21.70
C LYS A 66 -5.47 -2.17 -21.39
N ARG A 67 -5.43 -0.90 -21.80
CA ARG A 67 -6.56 0.04 -21.62
C ARG A 67 -7.70 -0.20 -22.60
N ILE A 68 -7.39 -0.65 -23.81
CA ILE A 68 -8.41 -1.05 -24.80
C ILE A 68 -9.11 -2.32 -24.31
N ALA A 69 -8.34 -3.33 -23.91
CA ALA A 69 -8.80 -4.61 -23.37
C ALA A 69 -9.68 -4.42 -22.12
N ALA A 70 -9.39 -3.43 -21.28
CA ALA A 70 -10.25 -3.12 -20.14
C ALA A 70 -11.68 -2.72 -20.55
N ILE A 71 -11.88 -2.22 -21.76
CA ILE A 71 -13.20 -1.86 -22.30
C ILE A 71 -13.82 -3.01 -23.07
N THR A 72 -13.07 -3.67 -23.95
CA THR A 72 -13.59 -4.79 -24.75
C THR A 72 -13.93 -6.01 -23.89
N ASN A 73 -13.20 -6.24 -22.79
CA ASN A 73 -13.49 -7.32 -21.83
C ASN A 73 -14.54 -6.95 -20.77
N SER A 74 -15.04 -5.70 -20.75
CA SER A 74 -16.05 -5.29 -19.78
C SER A 74 -17.44 -5.71 -20.24
N GLU A 75 -18.27 -6.21 -19.33
CA GLU A 75 -19.69 -6.46 -19.62
C GLU A 75 -20.36 -5.15 -20.01
N LEU A 76 -20.87 -5.06 -21.25
CA LEU A 76 -21.64 -3.94 -21.74
C LEU A 76 -23.10 -4.37 -21.90
N ALA A 77 -23.99 -3.70 -21.19
CA ALA A 77 -25.42 -3.98 -21.26
C ALA A 77 -26.17 -2.87 -22.02
N PHE A 78 -27.32 -3.24 -22.60
CA PHE A 78 -28.29 -2.31 -23.14
C PHE A 78 -29.62 -2.47 -22.42
N THR A 79 -30.16 -1.36 -21.89
CA THR A 79 -31.45 -1.33 -21.18
C THR A 79 -32.40 -0.38 -21.88
N ASN A 80 -33.64 -0.81 -22.11
CA ASN A 80 -34.69 0.05 -22.67
C ASN A 80 -35.15 1.09 -21.63
N LEU A 81 -36.06 2.00 -22.01
CA LEU A 81 -36.63 3.01 -21.10
C LEU A 81 -37.35 2.42 -19.87
N LYS A 82 -37.75 1.14 -19.91
CA LYS A 82 -38.37 0.40 -18.81
C LYS A 82 -37.37 -0.39 -17.96
N GLY A 83 -36.08 -0.36 -18.29
CA GLY A 83 -35.02 -1.08 -17.59
C GLY A 83 -34.85 -2.55 -18.02
N GLU A 84 -35.55 -2.99 -19.07
CA GLU A 84 -35.48 -4.36 -19.57
C GLU A 84 -34.34 -4.52 -20.61
N LYS A 85 -33.75 -5.72 -20.64
CA LYS A 85 -32.71 -6.09 -21.61
C LYS A 85 -33.32 -6.27 -23.00
N VAL A 86 -32.69 -5.71 -24.03
CA VAL A 86 -33.11 -5.85 -25.44
C VAL A 86 -32.18 -6.83 -26.14
N GLN A 87 -32.65 -8.06 -26.36
CA GLN A 87 -31.82 -9.16 -26.87
C GLN A 87 -31.16 -8.82 -28.22
N GLU A 88 -31.88 -8.19 -29.15
CA GLU A 88 -31.34 -7.83 -30.47
C GLU A 88 -30.12 -6.88 -30.40
N ILE A 89 -30.08 -5.98 -29.40
CA ILE A 89 -28.93 -5.10 -29.19
C ILE A 89 -27.80 -5.83 -28.46
N ILE A 90 -28.13 -6.78 -27.58
CA ILE A 90 -27.15 -7.63 -26.91
C ILE A 90 -26.42 -8.51 -27.91
N ASP A 91 -27.16 -9.13 -28.84
CA ASP A 91 -26.58 -9.94 -29.92
C ASP A 91 -25.67 -9.11 -30.82
N LEU A 92 -26.00 -7.82 -31.02
CA LEU A 92 -25.17 -6.87 -31.77
C LEU A 92 -23.89 -6.51 -31.00
N ILE A 93 -23.97 -6.31 -29.68
CA ILE A 93 -22.81 -6.03 -28.81
C ILE A 93 -21.80 -7.18 -28.84
N ASP A 94 -22.27 -8.44 -28.97
CA ASP A 94 -21.43 -9.65 -28.96
C ASP A 94 -20.78 -9.97 -30.33
N THR A 95 -20.77 -9.01 -31.27
CA THR A 95 -20.15 -9.18 -32.59
C THR A 95 -18.74 -8.60 -32.67
N LEU A 96 -17.88 -9.18 -33.51
CA LEU A 96 -16.54 -8.66 -33.79
C LEU A 96 -16.56 -7.21 -34.29
N ALA A 97 -17.54 -6.87 -35.14
CA ALA A 97 -17.72 -5.50 -35.64
C ALA A 97 -17.98 -4.50 -34.50
N PHE A 98 -18.66 -4.93 -33.43
CA PHE A 98 -18.89 -4.08 -32.27
C PHE A 98 -17.63 -3.93 -31.41
N GLU A 99 -16.80 -4.98 -31.32
CA GLU A 99 -15.48 -4.86 -30.68
C GLU A 99 -14.56 -3.90 -31.45
N GLU A 100 -14.59 -3.92 -32.79
CA GLU A 100 -13.87 -2.96 -33.64
C GLU A 100 -14.36 -1.53 -33.41
N LEU A 101 -15.66 -1.33 -33.22
CA LEU A 101 -16.24 -0.04 -32.82
C LEU A 101 -15.71 0.42 -31.46
N LEU A 102 -15.75 -0.43 -30.44
CA LEU A 102 -15.24 -0.11 -29.09
C LEU A 102 -13.75 0.26 -29.14
N THR A 103 -12.97 -0.50 -29.90
CA THR A 103 -11.55 -0.26 -30.14
C THR A 103 -11.34 1.10 -30.80
N CYS A 104 -12.07 1.41 -31.88
CA CYS A 104 -11.99 2.70 -32.56
C CYS A 104 -12.32 3.89 -31.62
N ILE A 105 -13.37 3.76 -30.80
CA ILE A 105 -13.73 4.78 -29.79
C ILE A 105 -12.57 5.02 -28.82
N MET A 106 -11.93 3.95 -28.34
CA MET A 106 -10.81 4.05 -27.41
C MET A 106 -9.55 4.63 -28.05
N GLN A 107 -9.27 4.27 -29.30
CA GLN A 107 -8.12 4.76 -30.06
C GLN A 107 -8.11 6.29 -30.19
N LYS A 108 -9.27 6.95 -30.17
CA LYS A 108 -9.37 8.42 -30.11
C LYS A 108 -8.48 9.01 -29.03
N LYS A 109 -8.41 8.42 -27.83
CA LYS A 109 -7.63 8.95 -26.70
C LYS A 109 -6.13 8.94 -26.98
N PHE A 110 -5.66 7.98 -27.76
CA PHE A 110 -4.23 7.78 -28.03
C PHE A 110 -3.77 8.56 -29.26
N TRP A 111 -4.58 8.55 -30.33
CA TRP A 111 -4.30 9.22 -31.59
C TRP A 111 -4.80 10.68 -31.64
N GLY A 112 -5.67 11.08 -30.70
CA GLY A 112 -6.35 12.38 -30.66
C GLY A 112 -7.58 12.46 -31.57
N ARG A 113 -7.70 11.53 -32.52
CA ARG A 113 -8.82 11.37 -33.44
C ARG A 113 -9.08 9.89 -33.74
N ALA A 114 -10.30 9.55 -34.09
CA ALA A 114 -10.68 8.25 -34.62
C ALA A 114 -11.93 8.37 -35.48
N ALA A 115 -12.06 7.53 -36.49
CA ALA A 115 -13.27 7.46 -37.30
C ALA A 115 -13.52 6.04 -37.82
N GLY A 116 -14.74 5.75 -38.18
CA GLY A 116 -15.09 4.52 -38.89
C GLY A 116 -16.45 4.62 -39.58
N GLU A 117 -16.64 3.78 -40.59
CA GLU A 117 -17.86 3.70 -41.39
C GLU A 117 -18.68 2.47 -40.99
N PHE A 118 -19.94 2.69 -40.62
CA PHE A 118 -20.91 1.63 -40.39
C PHE A 118 -21.35 1.04 -41.73
N ASP A 119 -21.34 -0.28 -41.81
CA ASP A 119 -21.90 -1.03 -42.92
C ASP A 119 -23.12 -1.80 -42.43
N PHE A 120 -24.27 -1.59 -43.10
CA PHE A 120 -25.54 -2.26 -42.78
C PHE A 120 -26.00 -3.22 -43.88
N SER A 121 -25.16 -3.47 -44.89
CA SER A 121 -25.51 -4.29 -46.06
C SER A 121 -25.77 -5.76 -45.70
N ASN A 122 -24.99 -6.31 -44.76
CA ASN A 122 -25.04 -7.70 -44.29
C ASN A 122 -25.12 -7.79 -42.76
N GLY A 123 -26.00 -7.00 -42.13
CA GLY A 123 -26.08 -6.89 -40.67
C GLY A 123 -25.18 -5.76 -40.15
N PHE A 124 -24.80 -5.80 -38.88
CA PHE A 124 -23.97 -4.74 -38.29
C PHE A 124 -22.48 -4.95 -38.62
N GLY A 125 -21.90 -4.03 -39.39
CA GLY A 125 -20.48 -3.96 -39.71
C GLY A 125 -19.90 -2.60 -39.35
N PHE A 126 -18.60 -2.55 -39.05
CA PHE A 126 -17.90 -1.31 -38.75
C PHE A 126 -16.48 -1.35 -39.32
N ASN A 127 -16.13 -0.40 -40.17
CA ASN A 127 -14.83 -0.33 -40.83
C ASN A 127 -14.03 0.88 -40.31
N PRO A 128 -12.98 0.68 -39.49
CA PRO A 128 -12.15 1.77 -38.98
C PRO A 128 -11.43 2.53 -40.11
N ILE A 129 -11.49 3.85 -40.10
CA ILE A 129 -10.79 4.70 -41.07
C ILE A 129 -9.38 5.03 -40.55
N PRO A 130 -8.31 4.85 -41.36
CA PRO A 130 -6.96 5.18 -40.93
C PRO A 130 -6.79 6.65 -40.52
N TYR A 131 -6.07 6.89 -39.42
CA TYR A 131 -6.00 8.21 -38.77
C TYR A 131 -5.48 9.35 -39.67
N LYS A 132 -4.62 9.03 -40.64
CA LYS A 132 -4.05 9.97 -41.61
C LYS A 132 -5.10 10.55 -42.56
N HIS A 133 -6.20 9.84 -42.76
CA HIS A 133 -7.27 10.22 -43.69
C HIS A 133 -8.37 11.05 -42.99
N ILE A 134 -8.30 11.22 -41.68
CA ILE A 134 -9.32 11.95 -40.92
C ILE A 134 -8.92 13.42 -40.83
N SER A 135 -9.61 14.31 -41.54
CA SER A 135 -9.44 15.76 -41.39
C SER A 135 -10.52 16.36 -40.49
N LEU A 136 -10.13 16.82 -39.30
CA LEU A 136 -11.00 17.55 -38.37
C LEU A 136 -11.07 19.05 -38.70
N GLU A 137 -10.17 19.55 -39.53
CA GLU A 137 -10.11 20.97 -39.92
C GLU A 137 -11.10 21.24 -41.05
N THR A 138 -11.07 20.44 -42.11
CA THR A 138 -11.98 20.52 -43.25
C THR A 138 -13.25 19.69 -43.08
N GLN A 139 -13.37 18.96 -41.95
CA GLN A 139 -14.49 18.07 -41.65
C GLN A 139 -14.79 17.06 -42.78
N SER A 140 -13.72 16.44 -43.29
CA SER A 140 -13.76 15.50 -44.40
C SER A 140 -12.86 14.27 -44.19
N ILE A 141 -13.19 13.17 -44.88
CA ILE A 141 -12.34 11.98 -45.02
C ILE A 141 -11.55 12.08 -46.32
N LEU A 142 -10.23 12.09 -46.23
CA LEU A 142 -9.31 12.19 -47.37
C LEU A 142 -9.19 10.83 -48.07
N LEU A 143 -9.21 10.79 -49.40
CA LEU A 143 -9.01 9.54 -50.15
C LEU A 143 -7.54 9.12 -50.15
N ASN A 144 -6.63 10.09 -50.33
CA ASN A 144 -5.21 9.92 -50.05
C ASN A 144 -4.80 10.72 -48.80
N ASP A 145 -3.84 10.16 -48.06
CA ASP A 145 -3.26 10.77 -46.85
C ASP A 145 -2.57 12.14 -47.03
N SER A 146 -2.46 12.62 -48.27
CA SER A 146 -1.77 13.86 -48.65
C SER A 146 -2.71 14.86 -49.35
N ASP A 147 -3.98 14.51 -49.51
CA ASP A 147 -4.96 15.37 -50.18
C ASP A 147 -5.30 16.58 -49.30
N SER A 148 -5.61 17.71 -49.94
CA SER A 148 -6.03 18.95 -49.27
C SER A 148 -7.54 19.04 -49.03
N SER A 149 -8.31 18.20 -49.73
CA SER A 149 -9.76 18.10 -49.63
C SER A 149 -10.18 16.62 -49.66
N GLY A 150 -11.31 16.30 -49.03
CA GLY A 150 -11.85 14.95 -49.02
C GLY A 150 -13.37 14.95 -49.04
N ILE A 151 -13.97 13.78 -48.77
CA ILE A 151 -15.41 13.58 -48.70
C ILE A 151 -15.94 14.18 -47.39
N PRO A 152 -16.81 15.21 -47.41
CA PRO A 152 -17.35 15.81 -46.19
C PRO A 152 -18.21 14.84 -45.37
N TYR A 153 -18.10 14.86 -44.03
CA TYR A 153 -18.83 13.92 -43.16
C TYR A 153 -19.87 14.56 -42.21
N LEU A 154 -20.03 15.89 -42.23
CA LEU A 154 -20.82 16.66 -41.24
C LEU A 154 -22.30 16.23 -41.08
N ASN A 155 -22.88 15.57 -42.09
CA ASN A 155 -24.27 15.08 -42.07
C ASN A 155 -24.35 13.60 -42.48
N ASP A 156 -23.24 12.88 -42.31
CA ASP A 156 -23.13 11.49 -42.70
C ASP A 156 -23.63 10.57 -41.58
N ASP A 157 -24.80 9.96 -41.79
CA ASP A 157 -25.43 9.05 -40.83
C ASP A 157 -24.82 7.62 -40.79
N PHE A 158 -23.70 7.38 -41.47
CA PHE A 158 -22.94 6.12 -41.43
C PHE A 158 -21.50 6.32 -40.96
N LEU A 159 -21.06 7.54 -40.66
CA LEU A 159 -19.73 7.78 -40.13
C LEU A 159 -19.78 8.11 -38.64
N LEU A 160 -18.95 7.42 -37.86
CA LEU A 160 -18.54 7.87 -36.54
C LEU A 160 -17.24 8.64 -36.69
N VAL A 161 -17.20 9.92 -36.34
CA VAL A 161 -15.96 10.71 -36.29
C VAL A 161 -15.81 11.33 -34.91
N LEU A 162 -14.67 11.07 -34.26
CA LEU A 162 -14.37 11.52 -32.90
C LEU A 162 -13.05 12.28 -32.90
N GLY A 163 -13.02 13.43 -32.25
CA GLY A 163 -11.81 14.25 -32.15
C GLY A 163 -12.12 15.72 -32.05
N ASN A 164 -11.16 16.49 -31.56
CA ASN A 164 -11.22 17.95 -31.57
C ASN A 164 -10.04 18.50 -32.38
N GLN A 165 -10.23 19.67 -32.96
CA GLN A 165 -9.11 20.40 -33.56
C GLN A 165 -8.02 20.60 -32.50
N ARG A 166 -6.76 20.45 -32.92
CA ARG A 166 -5.56 20.53 -32.05
C ARG A 166 -5.41 19.43 -30.98
N ASP A 167 -6.32 18.46 -30.88
CA ASP A 167 -6.05 17.26 -30.08
C ASP A 167 -4.96 16.41 -30.78
N ARG A 168 -3.93 16.05 -30.03
CA ARG A 168 -2.78 15.24 -30.50
C ARG A 168 -2.77 13.85 -29.88
N GLY A 169 -3.70 13.56 -28.97
CA GLY A 169 -3.75 12.29 -28.26
C GLY A 169 -2.59 12.11 -27.27
N LEU A 170 -2.51 10.91 -26.68
CA LEU A 170 -1.51 10.58 -25.67
C LEU A 170 -0.13 10.24 -26.26
N TYR A 171 -0.04 9.75 -27.50
CA TYR A 171 1.25 9.34 -28.07
C TYR A 171 2.26 10.48 -28.18
N ILE A 172 1.81 11.74 -28.34
CA ILE A 172 2.75 12.88 -28.34
C ILE A 172 3.53 12.99 -27.04
N LYS A 173 2.92 12.60 -25.92
CA LYS A 173 3.52 12.69 -24.58
C LYS A 173 4.49 11.53 -24.32
N THR A 174 4.25 10.37 -24.91
CA THR A 174 5.14 9.21 -24.78
C THR A 174 6.29 9.21 -25.79
N ALA A 175 6.12 9.92 -26.92
CA ALA A 175 7.10 10.03 -28.00
C ALA A 175 8.56 10.25 -27.55
N PRO A 176 8.90 11.25 -26.71
CA PRO A 176 10.29 11.47 -26.31
C PRO A 176 10.89 10.26 -25.59
N PHE A 177 10.14 9.64 -24.68
CA PHE A 177 10.61 8.50 -23.90
C PHE A 177 10.81 7.25 -24.77
N THR A 178 9.91 7.01 -25.73
CA THR A 178 10.04 5.90 -26.67
C THR A 178 11.26 6.09 -27.58
N ILE A 179 11.48 7.31 -28.09
CA ILE A 179 12.63 7.65 -28.94
C ILE A 179 13.94 7.46 -28.15
N TRP A 180 14.02 8.03 -26.95
CA TRP A 180 15.21 7.91 -26.10
C TRP A 180 15.50 6.49 -25.66
N LYS A 181 14.47 5.72 -25.29
CA LYS A 181 14.62 4.33 -24.92
C LYS A 181 15.18 3.50 -26.08
N ARG A 182 14.57 3.60 -27.27
CA ARG A 182 14.99 2.82 -28.44
C ARG A 182 16.40 3.20 -28.89
N GLY A 183 16.72 4.50 -28.91
CA GLY A 183 18.06 4.99 -29.21
C GLY A 183 19.09 4.50 -28.19
N GLY A 184 18.83 4.72 -26.89
CA GLY A 184 19.73 4.32 -25.81
C GLY A 184 19.94 2.81 -25.68
N PHE A 185 18.96 1.98 -26.10
CA PHE A 185 19.15 0.54 -26.22
C PHE A 185 20.14 0.16 -27.32
N GLY A 186 20.10 0.86 -28.46
CA GLY A 186 21.06 0.70 -29.54
C GLY A 186 22.47 1.08 -29.08
N ASP A 187 22.61 2.22 -28.42
CA ASP A 187 23.88 2.68 -27.85
C ASP A 187 24.41 1.67 -26.80
N TYR A 188 23.51 1.12 -25.97
CA TYR A 188 23.89 0.11 -24.98
C TYR A 188 24.34 -1.20 -25.62
N ALA A 189 23.67 -1.64 -26.69
CA ALA A 189 24.09 -2.82 -27.45
C ALA A 189 25.48 -2.61 -28.07
N GLN A 190 25.75 -1.45 -28.66
CA GLN A 190 27.06 -1.09 -29.19
C GLN A 190 28.12 -1.05 -28.07
N TRP A 191 27.78 -0.51 -26.89
CA TRP A 191 28.68 -0.52 -25.74
C TRP A 191 29.00 -1.94 -25.27
N LEU A 192 28.01 -2.83 -25.21
CA LEU A 192 28.21 -4.25 -24.88
C LEU A 192 29.07 -4.98 -25.91
N GLU A 193 28.95 -4.64 -27.20
CA GLU A 193 29.78 -5.20 -28.26
C GLU A 193 31.25 -4.79 -28.12
N ILE A 194 31.51 -3.52 -27.81
CA ILE A 194 32.88 -2.97 -27.69
C ILE A 194 33.54 -3.37 -26.37
N PHE A 195 32.80 -3.29 -25.25
CA PHE A 195 33.37 -3.41 -23.89
C PHE A 195 32.94 -4.68 -23.14
N GLY A 196 31.90 -5.38 -23.60
CA GLY A 196 31.39 -6.58 -22.92
C GLY A 196 32.17 -7.86 -23.24
N MET A 197 32.93 -7.88 -24.34
CA MET A 197 33.79 -9.01 -24.71
C MET A 197 35.27 -8.68 -24.50
N PRO A 198 36.08 -9.60 -23.94
CA PRO A 198 37.50 -9.37 -23.80
C PRO A 198 38.20 -9.32 -25.15
N GLN A 199 39.01 -8.29 -25.38
CA GLN A 199 39.82 -8.17 -26.59
C GLN A 199 41.03 -9.10 -26.51
N ARG A 200 41.26 -9.89 -27.56
CA ARG A 200 42.40 -10.81 -27.65
C ARG A 200 43.54 -10.12 -28.38
N ILE A 201 44.66 -9.90 -27.70
CA ILE A 201 45.83 -9.24 -28.29
C ILE A 201 46.92 -10.28 -28.54
N GLY A 202 47.25 -10.48 -29.80
CA GLY A 202 48.36 -11.29 -30.24
C GLY A 202 49.59 -10.42 -30.52
N LYS A 203 50.72 -10.71 -29.86
CA LYS A 203 51.98 -9.99 -30.10
C LYS A 203 52.93 -10.82 -30.97
N TYR A 204 53.44 -10.24 -32.05
CA TYR A 204 54.43 -10.88 -32.95
C TYR A 204 55.72 -10.06 -33.07
N SER A 205 56.81 -10.69 -33.48
CA SER A 205 58.08 -9.98 -33.74
C SER A 205 57.97 -9.24 -35.08
N SER A 206 58.35 -7.96 -35.14
CA SER A 206 58.30 -7.15 -36.38
C SER A 206 59.05 -7.78 -37.56
N TYR A 207 60.05 -8.62 -37.29
CA TYR A 207 60.89 -9.32 -38.29
C TYR A 207 60.34 -10.69 -38.74
N ASP A 208 59.22 -11.17 -38.18
CA ASP A 208 58.65 -12.49 -38.50
C ASP A 208 57.21 -12.36 -39.03
N THR A 209 57.10 -12.18 -40.34
CA THR A 209 55.83 -12.02 -41.06
C THR A 209 55.02 -13.32 -41.14
N GLN A 210 55.66 -14.48 -41.03
CA GLN A 210 54.96 -15.77 -41.09
C GLN A 210 54.20 -16.04 -39.79
N SER A 211 54.81 -15.71 -38.65
CA SER A 211 54.13 -15.78 -37.34
C SER A 211 52.93 -14.84 -37.27
N ARG A 212 52.99 -13.66 -37.90
CA ARG A 212 51.83 -12.75 -37.98
C ARG A 212 50.63 -13.41 -38.67
N GLN A 213 50.83 -14.00 -39.84
CA GLN A 213 49.76 -14.61 -40.65
C GLN A 213 49.11 -15.80 -39.94
N LEU A 214 49.92 -16.65 -39.31
CA LEU A 214 49.41 -17.77 -38.50
C LEU A 214 48.60 -17.29 -37.29
N LEU A 215 49.02 -16.19 -36.66
CA LEU A 215 48.30 -15.61 -35.53
C LEU A 215 46.96 -15.00 -35.95
N GLU A 216 46.92 -14.27 -37.08
CA GLU A 216 45.68 -13.72 -37.65
C GLU A 216 44.70 -14.84 -37.98
N GLU A 217 45.16 -15.92 -38.62
CA GLU A 217 44.33 -17.08 -38.96
C GLU A 217 43.79 -17.80 -37.71
N ALA A 218 44.66 -18.01 -36.70
CA ALA A 218 44.28 -18.66 -35.46
C ALA A 218 43.25 -17.84 -34.66
N LEU A 219 43.45 -16.52 -34.54
CA LEU A 219 42.54 -15.63 -33.81
C LEU A 219 41.20 -15.46 -34.54
N SER A 220 41.21 -15.40 -35.87
CA SER A 220 39.98 -15.35 -36.68
C SER A 220 39.17 -16.64 -36.59
N LYS A 221 39.82 -17.82 -36.54
CA LYS A 221 39.14 -19.11 -36.40
C LYS A 221 38.64 -19.38 -34.97
N ALA A 222 39.24 -18.74 -33.97
CA ALA A 222 38.93 -18.96 -32.56
C ALA A 222 37.65 -18.27 -32.05
N GLY A 223 36.82 -17.69 -32.93
CA GLY A 223 35.48 -17.18 -32.58
C GLY A 223 35.29 -15.66 -32.70
N SER A 224 34.12 -15.17 -32.26
CA SER A 224 33.60 -13.83 -32.55
C SER A 224 34.14 -12.68 -31.69
N ALA A 225 34.92 -12.96 -30.64
CA ALA A 225 35.47 -11.92 -29.79
C ALA A 225 36.45 -11.01 -30.58
N PRO A 226 36.49 -9.70 -30.32
CA PRO A 226 37.40 -8.80 -31.02
C PRO A 226 38.86 -9.23 -30.80
N TRP A 227 39.67 -9.16 -31.85
CA TRP A 227 41.09 -9.52 -31.80
C TRP A 227 41.94 -8.49 -32.51
N LEU A 228 43.20 -8.37 -32.05
CA LEU A 228 44.18 -7.46 -32.61
C LEU A 228 45.55 -8.16 -32.66
N VAL A 229 46.27 -8.01 -33.76
CA VAL A 229 47.65 -8.50 -33.90
C VAL A 229 48.59 -7.32 -34.04
N ILE A 230 49.52 -7.15 -33.11
CA ILE A 230 50.44 -6.00 -33.06
C ILE A 230 51.90 -6.44 -32.91
N PRO A 231 52.87 -5.67 -33.45
CA PRO A 231 54.29 -5.89 -33.19
C PRO A 231 54.61 -5.72 -31.70
N LYS A 232 55.61 -6.45 -31.20
CA LYS A 232 56.08 -6.33 -29.80
C LYS A 232 56.58 -4.94 -29.44
N GLU A 233 57.03 -4.18 -30.44
CA GLU A 233 57.56 -2.82 -30.32
C GLU A 233 56.46 -1.75 -30.30
N SER A 234 55.19 -2.14 -30.49
CA SER A 234 54.02 -1.26 -30.43
C SER A 234 53.13 -1.63 -29.25
N ASP A 235 52.59 -0.61 -28.59
CA ASP A 235 51.58 -0.78 -27.56
C ASP A 235 50.27 -0.11 -27.99
N VAL A 236 49.17 -0.74 -27.60
CA VAL A 236 47.81 -0.25 -27.81
C VAL A 236 47.15 -0.17 -26.45
N GLU A 237 46.81 1.04 -26.03
CA GLU A 237 46.06 1.29 -24.81
C GLU A 237 44.58 1.45 -25.13
N THR A 238 43.75 0.53 -24.64
CA THR A 238 42.30 0.69 -24.64
C THR A 238 41.92 1.51 -23.40
N VAL A 239 41.58 2.79 -23.60
CA VAL A 239 41.08 3.64 -22.51
C VAL A 239 39.67 3.18 -22.16
N ASN A 240 39.56 2.23 -21.24
CA ASN A 240 38.29 1.90 -20.63
C ASN A 240 37.92 3.03 -19.67
N ASN A 241 36.71 3.56 -19.78
CA ASN A 241 36.16 4.52 -18.81
C ASN A 241 35.77 3.76 -17.53
N THR A 242 36.77 3.24 -16.80
CA THR A 242 36.64 2.37 -15.60
C THR A 242 36.50 3.14 -14.29
N GLY A 243 36.33 4.47 -14.35
CA GLY A 243 35.98 5.24 -13.16
C GLY A 243 34.66 4.75 -12.56
N ASN A 244 34.51 4.86 -11.23
CA ASN A 244 33.32 4.49 -10.43
C ASN A 244 31.97 5.14 -10.86
N GLY A 245 31.89 5.80 -12.01
CA GLY A 245 30.71 6.48 -12.54
C GLY A 245 30.29 6.10 -13.97
N SER A 246 30.98 5.18 -14.66
CA SER A 246 30.61 4.71 -16.01
C SER A 246 30.38 3.20 -16.00
N SER A 247 29.32 2.77 -15.34
CA SER A 247 28.90 1.37 -15.30
C SER A 247 27.76 1.13 -16.28
N GLY A 248 27.73 -0.04 -16.95
CA GLY A 248 26.62 -0.46 -17.81
C GLY A 248 25.23 -0.42 -17.14
N THR A 249 25.18 -0.23 -15.82
CA THR A 249 23.96 0.05 -15.06
C THR A 249 23.25 1.33 -15.52
N SER A 250 23.97 2.40 -15.88
CA SER A 250 23.36 3.69 -16.25
C SER A 250 22.45 3.59 -17.47
N TYR A 251 22.81 2.76 -18.46
CA TYR A 251 21.97 2.49 -19.63
C TYR A 251 20.67 1.78 -19.24
N ASN A 252 20.75 0.78 -18.35
CA ASN A 252 19.57 0.08 -17.87
C ASN A 252 18.69 0.97 -16.98
N ASP A 253 19.28 1.84 -16.17
CA ASP A 253 18.54 2.80 -15.34
C ASP A 253 17.83 3.84 -16.20
N PHE A 254 18.48 4.35 -17.26
CA PHE A 254 17.85 5.24 -18.24
C PHE A 254 16.69 4.57 -18.99
N ARG A 255 16.90 3.33 -19.44
CA ARG A 255 15.85 2.48 -20.05
C ARG A 255 14.66 2.28 -19.11
N LYS A 256 14.90 1.99 -17.83
CA LYS A 256 13.86 1.82 -16.81
C LYS A 256 13.09 3.11 -16.59
N ALA A 257 13.79 4.24 -16.43
CA ALA A 257 13.15 5.55 -16.28
C ALA A 257 12.22 5.87 -17.46
N CYS A 258 12.65 5.61 -18.70
CA CYS A 258 11.79 5.78 -19.87
C CYS A 258 10.54 4.87 -19.84
N ASN A 259 10.68 3.60 -19.44
CA ASN A 259 9.53 2.70 -19.30
C ASN A 259 8.55 3.19 -18.23
N GLU A 260 9.05 3.65 -17.08
CA GLU A 260 8.24 4.14 -15.98
C GLU A 260 7.44 5.39 -16.40
N GLU A 261 8.07 6.37 -17.05
CA GLU A 261 7.38 7.58 -17.54
C GLU A 261 6.31 7.26 -18.60
N MET A 262 6.57 6.30 -19.50
CA MET A 262 5.57 5.84 -20.47
C MET A 262 4.36 5.21 -19.78
N LEU A 263 4.59 4.31 -18.81
CA LEU A 263 3.52 3.62 -18.08
C LEU A 263 2.72 4.58 -17.19
N ILE A 264 3.37 5.53 -16.52
CA ILE A 264 2.70 6.60 -15.77
C ILE A 264 1.82 7.43 -16.70
N THR A 265 2.32 7.77 -17.89
CA THR A 265 1.56 8.56 -18.87
C THR A 265 0.31 7.83 -19.35
N VAL A 266 0.42 6.53 -19.66
CA VAL A 266 -0.67 5.73 -20.24
C VAL A 266 -1.62 5.17 -19.17
N LEU A 267 -1.08 4.45 -18.19
CA LEU A 267 -1.81 3.71 -17.15
C LEU A 267 -1.96 4.51 -15.84
N GLY A 268 -1.15 5.55 -15.62
CA GLY A 268 -1.10 6.28 -14.35
C GLY A 268 -0.22 5.64 -13.27
N GLN A 269 0.44 4.52 -13.58
CA GLN A 269 1.08 3.64 -12.61
C GLN A 269 2.13 2.75 -13.31
N THR A 270 3.13 2.22 -12.58
CA THR A 270 4.25 1.43 -13.16
C THR A 270 4.28 -0.05 -12.77
N LEU A 271 3.74 -0.41 -11.60
CA LEU A 271 4.08 -1.65 -10.89
C LEU A 271 3.36 -2.90 -11.41
N THR A 272 2.25 -2.78 -12.14
CA THR A 272 1.62 -3.97 -12.75
C THR A 272 2.39 -4.48 -13.96
N THR A 273 3.30 -3.68 -14.52
CA THR A 273 3.98 -3.95 -15.78
C THR A 273 5.50 -4.06 -15.61
N VAL A 274 6.09 -3.37 -14.61
CA VAL A 274 7.51 -3.49 -14.26
C VAL A 274 7.64 -3.99 -12.83
N GLN A 275 7.93 -5.28 -12.66
CA GLN A 275 8.15 -5.88 -11.34
C GLN A 275 9.55 -5.52 -10.83
N GLY A 276 9.65 -4.69 -9.78
CA GLY A 276 10.88 -4.52 -9.02
C GLY A 276 11.02 -5.59 -7.92
N ASP A 277 12.26 -5.87 -7.50
CA ASP A 277 12.63 -6.85 -6.45
C ASP A 277 12.00 -6.58 -5.05
N LYS A 278 11.18 -5.54 -4.92
CA LYS A 278 10.53 -5.09 -3.67
C LYS A 278 9.01 -4.87 -3.81
N GLY A 279 8.33 -5.65 -4.65
CA GLY A 279 6.86 -5.55 -4.83
C GLY A 279 6.06 -6.08 -3.63
N ALA A 280 5.61 -5.20 -2.73
CA ALA A 280 4.61 -5.54 -1.71
C ALA A 280 3.20 -5.60 -2.36
N ARG A 281 2.40 -6.64 -2.07
CA ARG A 281 0.99 -6.79 -2.53
C ARG A 281 0.12 -5.53 -2.36
N SER A 282 0.38 -4.78 -1.29
CA SER A 282 -0.27 -3.53 -0.93
C SER A 282 0.04 -2.37 -1.89
N LEU A 283 1.25 -2.37 -2.47
CA LEU A 283 1.64 -1.46 -3.55
C LEU A 283 0.85 -1.85 -4.81
N GLY A 284 0.83 -3.15 -5.15
CA GLY A 284 0.04 -3.69 -6.26
C GLY A 284 -1.45 -3.34 -6.20
N GLU A 285 -2.07 -3.35 -5.01
CA GLU A 285 -3.47 -2.95 -4.80
C GLU A 285 -3.70 -1.45 -5.05
N VAL A 286 -2.79 -0.57 -4.61
CA VAL A 286 -2.88 0.87 -4.92
C VAL A 286 -2.70 1.13 -6.42
N HIS A 287 -1.73 0.46 -7.07
CA HIS A 287 -1.53 0.57 -8.51
C HIS A 287 -2.76 0.05 -9.28
N LYS A 288 -3.38 -1.04 -8.81
CA LYS A 288 -4.64 -1.57 -9.36
C LYS A 288 -5.79 -0.56 -9.20
N GLN A 289 -5.93 0.11 -8.05
CA GLN A 289 -6.98 1.13 -7.85
C GLN A 289 -6.81 2.34 -8.80
N VAL A 290 -5.58 2.78 -9.04
CA VAL A 290 -5.28 3.86 -10.00
C VAL A 290 -5.66 3.42 -11.41
N GLU A 291 -5.32 2.19 -11.78
CA GLU A 291 -5.67 1.59 -13.06
C GLU A 291 -7.19 1.43 -13.23
N GLU A 292 -7.89 0.90 -12.22
CA GLU A 292 -9.36 0.78 -12.19
C GLU A 292 -10.05 2.14 -12.32
N SER A 293 -9.48 3.18 -11.71
CA SER A 293 -9.98 4.56 -11.85
C SER A 293 -9.87 5.07 -13.30
N LYS A 294 -8.74 4.78 -13.97
CA LYS A 294 -8.56 5.08 -15.41
C LYS A 294 -9.54 4.28 -16.26
N ASN A 295 -9.69 2.98 -16.01
CA ASN A 295 -10.62 2.11 -16.72
C ASN A 295 -12.07 2.59 -16.55
N LYS A 296 -12.46 3.02 -15.34
CA LYS A 296 -13.78 3.63 -15.07
C LYS A 296 -14.00 4.93 -15.84
N ALA A 297 -12.98 5.77 -15.97
CA ALA A 297 -13.06 6.98 -16.79
C ALA A 297 -13.19 6.65 -18.29
N ASP A 298 -12.56 5.58 -18.74
CA ASP A 298 -12.64 5.09 -20.12
C ASP A 298 -14.02 4.47 -20.42
N MET A 299 -14.55 3.62 -19.55
CA MET A 299 -15.90 3.07 -19.65
C MET A 299 -16.95 4.18 -19.75
N ARG A 300 -16.86 5.20 -18.89
CA ARG A 300 -17.77 6.36 -18.94
C ARG A 300 -17.65 7.14 -20.25
N TYR A 301 -16.45 7.28 -20.80
CA TYR A 301 -16.25 7.93 -22.09
C TYR A 301 -16.88 7.13 -23.23
N THR A 302 -16.59 5.83 -23.30
CA THR A 302 -17.15 4.93 -24.32
C THR A 302 -18.68 4.87 -24.24
N GLN A 303 -19.23 4.75 -23.04
CA GLN A 303 -20.69 4.79 -22.83
C GLN A 303 -21.33 6.08 -23.35
N ARG A 304 -20.69 7.24 -23.11
CA ARG A 304 -21.19 8.54 -23.60
C ARG A 304 -21.14 8.58 -25.13
N VAL A 305 -20.07 8.09 -25.74
CA VAL A 305 -19.94 8.05 -27.20
C VAL A 305 -21.00 7.13 -27.82
N LEU A 306 -21.16 5.92 -27.29
CA LEU A 306 -22.19 4.98 -27.75
C LEU A 306 -23.58 5.59 -27.67
N ASN A 307 -23.94 6.22 -26.55
CA ASN A 307 -25.26 6.81 -26.38
C ASN A 307 -25.49 8.11 -27.16
N ALA A 308 -24.44 8.93 -27.37
CA ALA A 308 -24.57 10.21 -28.05
C ALA A 308 -24.52 10.08 -29.58
N TYR A 309 -23.72 9.17 -30.12
CA TYR A 309 -23.47 9.06 -31.56
C TYR A 309 -23.97 7.76 -32.16
N VAL A 310 -23.67 6.61 -31.54
CA VAL A 310 -23.98 5.29 -32.13
C VAL A 310 -25.47 4.96 -32.00
N LYS A 311 -26.06 5.23 -30.83
CA LYS A 311 -27.48 4.98 -30.57
C LYS A 311 -28.41 5.66 -31.59
N PRO A 312 -28.28 6.98 -31.90
CA PRO A 312 -29.09 7.61 -32.95
C PRO A 312 -28.93 6.94 -34.33
N ILE A 313 -27.74 6.49 -34.69
CA ILE A 313 -27.48 5.78 -35.96
C ILE A 313 -28.26 4.46 -35.98
N LEU A 314 -28.20 3.67 -34.91
CA LEU A 314 -28.94 2.41 -34.80
C LEU A 314 -30.46 2.62 -34.90
N ILE A 315 -31.01 3.63 -34.21
CA ILE A 315 -32.45 3.96 -34.27
C ILE A 315 -32.86 4.30 -35.72
N LYS A 316 -32.07 5.12 -36.43
CA LYS A 316 -32.34 5.48 -37.83
C LYS A 316 -32.32 4.28 -38.79
N ARG A 317 -31.72 3.15 -38.40
CA ARG A 317 -31.67 1.90 -39.19
C ARG A 317 -32.70 0.87 -38.74
N GLY A 318 -33.58 1.23 -37.80
CA GLY A 318 -34.68 0.39 -37.33
C GLY A 318 -34.31 -0.61 -36.25
N PHE A 319 -33.12 -0.52 -35.65
CA PHE A 319 -32.78 -1.31 -34.48
C PHE A 319 -33.56 -0.80 -33.24
N PRO A 320 -33.98 -1.68 -32.32
CA PRO A 320 -34.72 -1.31 -31.11
C PRO A 320 -33.82 -0.66 -30.03
N ALA A 321 -33.16 0.43 -30.39
CA ALA A 321 -32.17 1.13 -29.56
C ALA A 321 -32.78 2.31 -28.77
N GLU A 322 -34.07 2.26 -28.43
CA GLU A 322 -34.76 3.23 -27.55
C GLU A 322 -34.45 2.97 -26.07
N GLY A 323 -33.18 3.14 -25.71
CA GLY A 323 -32.63 2.81 -24.41
C GLY A 323 -31.27 3.46 -24.17
N ASN A 324 -30.45 2.84 -23.32
CA ASN A 324 -29.08 3.27 -23.08
C ASN A 324 -28.11 2.09 -22.97
N PHE A 325 -26.94 2.28 -23.59
CA PHE A 325 -25.75 1.49 -23.29
C PHE A 325 -25.26 1.85 -21.89
N VAL A 326 -24.97 0.84 -21.08
CA VAL A 326 -24.49 0.99 -19.71
C VAL A 326 -23.43 -0.06 -19.44
N PHE A 327 -22.29 0.36 -18.91
CA PHE A 327 -21.38 -0.57 -18.22
C PHE A 327 -21.92 -0.76 -16.79
N PRO A 328 -22.58 -1.89 -16.47
CA PRO A 328 -22.96 -2.18 -15.10
C PRO A 328 -21.75 -2.05 -14.18
N GLU A 329 -21.95 -1.47 -12.99
CA GLU A 329 -20.92 -1.62 -11.96
C GLU A 329 -20.84 -3.11 -11.66
N ALA A 330 -19.66 -3.70 -11.92
CA ALA A 330 -19.41 -5.08 -11.59
C ALA A 330 -19.82 -5.29 -10.14
N ALA A 331 -20.86 -6.11 -9.92
CA ALA A 331 -21.25 -6.49 -8.57
C ALA A 331 -20.00 -7.12 -7.94
N GLU A 332 -19.59 -6.61 -6.77
CA GLU A 332 -18.55 -7.28 -6.00
C GLU A 332 -18.98 -8.75 -5.90
N PRO A 333 -18.10 -9.71 -6.26
CA PRO A 333 -18.49 -11.10 -6.28
C PRO A 333 -18.86 -11.51 -4.85
N LEU A 334 -20.18 -11.62 -4.60
CA LEU A 334 -20.71 -12.09 -3.34
C LEU A 334 -20.14 -13.48 -3.08
N THR A 335 -19.55 -13.64 -1.91
CA THR A 335 -19.12 -14.94 -1.41
C THR A 335 -20.34 -15.84 -1.15
N VAL A 336 -20.12 -17.14 -1.05
CA VAL A 336 -21.19 -18.10 -0.74
C VAL A 336 -21.84 -17.75 0.61
N ASP A 337 -21.05 -17.32 1.59
CA ASP A 337 -21.54 -16.94 2.92
C ASP A 337 -22.41 -15.67 2.89
N GLU A 338 -22.05 -14.68 2.06
CA GLU A 338 -22.87 -13.48 1.84
C GLU A 338 -24.16 -13.81 1.09
N LEU A 339 -24.13 -14.72 0.11
CA LEU A 339 -25.33 -15.20 -0.59
C LEU A 339 -26.28 -15.96 0.35
N VAL A 340 -25.74 -16.83 1.22
CA VAL A 340 -26.50 -17.52 2.26
C VAL A 340 -27.11 -16.52 3.24
N SER A 341 -26.33 -15.57 3.72
CA SER A 341 -26.83 -14.49 4.59
C SER A 341 -27.94 -13.69 3.90
N LEU A 342 -27.76 -13.30 2.64
CA LEU A 342 -28.74 -12.56 1.86
C LEU A 342 -30.00 -13.36 1.57
N SER A 343 -29.91 -14.68 1.38
CA SER A 343 -31.06 -15.57 1.16
C SER A 343 -32.04 -15.61 2.34
N THR A 344 -31.56 -15.27 3.54
CA THR A 344 -32.43 -15.16 4.73
C THR A 344 -33.23 -13.86 4.75
N ILE A 345 -32.78 -12.84 4.02
CA ILE A 345 -33.35 -11.48 3.99
C ILE A 345 -34.16 -11.27 2.70
N ILE A 346 -33.72 -11.86 1.59
CA ILE A 346 -34.27 -11.65 0.25
C ILE A 346 -34.47 -13.02 -0.41
N LYS A 347 -35.61 -13.22 -1.09
CA LYS A 347 -35.87 -14.46 -1.84
C LYS A 347 -34.96 -14.52 -3.07
N ILE A 348 -33.90 -15.31 -3.00
CA ILE A 348 -32.98 -15.58 -4.12
C ILE A 348 -33.44 -16.87 -4.81
N PRO A 349 -33.74 -16.85 -6.12
CA PRO A 349 -34.06 -18.06 -6.86
C PRO A 349 -32.91 -19.07 -6.82
N THR A 350 -33.18 -20.35 -6.57
CA THR A 350 -32.15 -21.40 -6.57
C THR A 350 -31.40 -21.47 -7.91
N SER A 351 -32.08 -21.19 -9.02
CA SER A 351 -31.47 -21.07 -10.36
C SER A 351 -30.32 -20.08 -10.41
N TYR A 352 -30.45 -18.94 -9.71
CA TYR A 352 -29.41 -17.92 -9.67
C TYR A 352 -28.11 -18.44 -9.05
N ILE A 353 -28.19 -19.31 -8.04
CA ILE A 353 -27.02 -19.90 -7.36
C ILE A 353 -26.32 -20.92 -8.28
N TYR A 354 -27.08 -21.79 -8.95
CA TYR A 354 -26.55 -22.74 -9.92
C TYR A 354 -25.85 -22.02 -11.09
N ASP A 355 -26.51 -21.03 -11.68
CA ASP A 355 -25.99 -20.29 -12.84
C ASP A 355 -24.76 -19.46 -12.47
N ARG A 356 -24.74 -18.82 -11.27
CA ARG A 356 -23.60 -18.01 -10.78
C ARG A 356 -22.33 -18.83 -10.55
N HIS A 357 -22.46 -20.06 -10.07
CA HIS A 357 -21.33 -20.93 -9.74
C HIS A 357 -21.03 -21.97 -10.82
N GLY A 358 -21.77 -21.97 -11.94
CA GLY A 358 -21.61 -22.96 -13.01
C GLY A 358 -21.90 -24.39 -12.55
N ILE A 359 -22.72 -24.55 -11.52
CA ILE A 359 -23.08 -25.86 -10.98
C ILE A 359 -24.28 -26.37 -11.79
N PRO A 360 -24.21 -27.57 -12.41
CA PRO A 360 -25.36 -28.12 -13.12
C PRO A 360 -26.49 -28.44 -12.14
N ARG A 361 -27.73 -28.23 -12.58
CA ARG A 361 -28.90 -28.63 -11.77
C ARG A 361 -28.97 -30.16 -11.71
N PRO A 362 -29.15 -30.75 -10.52
CA PRO A 362 -29.33 -32.18 -10.42
C PRO A 362 -30.62 -32.59 -11.12
N LYS A 363 -30.56 -33.67 -11.89
CA LYS A 363 -31.73 -34.34 -12.47
C LYS A 363 -32.45 -35.16 -11.39
N ASP A 364 -33.73 -35.44 -11.59
CA ASP A 364 -34.50 -36.29 -10.66
C ASP A 364 -33.81 -37.64 -10.49
N GLY A 365 -33.45 -37.97 -9.24
CA GLY A 365 -32.75 -39.20 -8.87
C GLY A 365 -31.22 -39.17 -9.02
N GLU A 366 -30.63 -38.04 -9.40
CA GLU A 366 -29.17 -37.88 -9.47
C GLU A 366 -28.56 -37.73 -8.07
N GLU A 367 -27.47 -38.45 -7.83
CA GLU A 367 -26.79 -38.44 -6.53
C GLU A 367 -26.17 -37.07 -6.28
N THR A 368 -26.61 -36.38 -5.22
CA THR A 368 -26.19 -35.01 -4.91
C THR A 368 -25.20 -34.98 -3.73
N ALA A 369 -24.16 -34.16 -3.85
CA ALA A 369 -23.23 -33.92 -2.75
C ALA A 369 -23.83 -32.92 -1.74
N GLY A 370 -24.29 -33.40 -0.59
CA GLY A 370 -24.78 -32.57 0.52
C GLY A 370 -25.38 -33.39 1.66
N LYS A 371 -25.21 -32.92 2.91
CA LYS A 371 -25.85 -33.54 4.09
C LYS A 371 -27.38 -33.38 3.99
N GLN A 372 -28.12 -34.48 3.91
CA GLN A 372 -29.57 -34.46 4.10
C GLN A 372 -29.91 -34.05 5.54
N PRO A 373 -30.93 -33.21 5.78
CA PRO A 373 -31.33 -32.84 7.12
C PRO A 373 -32.10 -34.00 7.75
N ALA A 374 -31.52 -34.64 8.76
CA ALA A 374 -32.21 -35.60 9.60
C ALA A 374 -33.16 -34.89 10.57
N LEU A 375 -34.46 -35.14 10.42
CA LEU A 375 -35.50 -34.82 11.39
C LEU A 375 -35.44 -35.81 12.57
N SER A 376 -34.96 -35.36 13.73
CA SER A 376 -35.39 -35.81 15.06
C SER A 376 -34.67 -35.00 16.16
N ILE A 377 -35.43 -34.25 16.96
CA ILE A 377 -34.96 -33.64 18.20
C ILE A 377 -35.64 -34.39 19.34
N GLU A 378 -34.91 -35.29 19.99
CA GLU A 378 -35.05 -35.50 21.43
C GLU A 378 -33.99 -34.67 22.15
N PRO A 379 -34.30 -34.08 23.32
CA PRO A 379 -33.38 -33.18 24.00
C PRO A 379 -32.31 -34.00 24.74
N LYS A 380 -31.06 -33.90 24.28
CA LYS A 380 -29.88 -34.23 25.09
C LYS A 380 -29.17 -32.96 25.52
N GLU A 381 -28.78 -32.97 26.78
CA GLU A 381 -28.25 -31.88 27.60
C GLU A 381 -27.07 -31.13 26.97
N LYS A 382 -27.05 -29.83 27.26
CA LYS A 382 -26.00 -28.88 26.87
C LYS A 382 -24.65 -29.27 27.49
N ASN A 383 -23.66 -29.51 26.63
CA ASN A 383 -22.25 -29.31 26.98
C ASN A 383 -21.74 -28.04 26.28
N ASP A 384 -21.10 -27.17 27.06
CA ASP A 384 -20.78 -25.77 26.78
C ASP A 384 -19.47 -25.62 25.96
N THR A 385 -19.38 -26.26 24.79
CA THR A 385 -18.17 -26.23 23.94
C THR A 385 -18.47 -25.94 22.47
N ASP A 386 -19.33 -24.95 22.18
CA ASP A 386 -19.58 -24.49 20.80
C ASP A 386 -18.52 -23.46 20.32
N PRO A 387 -17.72 -23.76 19.27
CA PRO A 387 -16.75 -22.82 18.70
C PRO A 387 -17.39 -21.50 18.23
N LYS A 388 -18.65 -21.53 17.79
CA LYS A 388 -19.37 -20.33 17.32
C LYS A 388 -19.70 -19.34 18.43
N LYS A 389 -19.79 -19.80 19.68
CA LYS A 389 -20.04 -18.96 20.85
C LYS A 389 -18.78 -18.17 21.25
N LYS A 390 -17.61 -18.81 21.14
CA LYS A 390 -16.29 -18.20 21.39
C LYS A 390 -15.98 -17.07 20.40
N ASP A 391 -16.19 -17.30 19.11
CA ASP A 391 -15.97 -16.28 18.07
C ASP A 391 -16.85 -15.05 18.25
N LYS A 392 -18.09 -15.25 18.72
CA LYS A 392 -19.04 -14.17 18.99
C LYS A 392 -18.62 -13.32 20.20
N GLU A 393 -18.19 -13.94 21.30
CA GLU A 393 -17.72 -13.21 22.49
C GLU A 393 -16.47 -12.36 22.24
N VAL A 394 -15.50 -12.87 21.47
CA VAL A 394 -14.29 -12.10 21.12
C VAL A 394 -14.62 -10.94 20.15
N ASN A 395 -15.61 -11.12 19.27
CA ASN A 395 -16.09 -10.05 18.39
C ASN A 395 -16.86 -8.97 19.16
N ASP A 396 -17.78 -9.40 20.03
CA ASP A 396 -18.62 -8.52 20.84
C ASP A 396 -17.82 -7.77 21.91
N PHE A 397 -16.62 -8.25 22.27
CA PHE A 397 -15.69 -7.57 23.17
C PHE A 397 -15.26 -6.19 22.66
N PHE A 398 -15.21 -5.98 21.34
CA PHE A 398 -14.90 -4.68 20.72
C PHE A 398 -16.21 -3.98 20.32
N VAL A 399 -16.97 -3.45 21.28
CA VAL A 399 -18.18 -2.67 21.01
C VAL A 399 -17.82 -1.34 20.33
N GLU A 400 -18.39 -1.08 19.14
CA GLU A 400 -18.30 0.24 18.50
C GLU A 400 -18.94 1.29 19.41
N ALA A 401 -18.19 2.34 19.76
CA ALA A 401 -18.78 3.50 20.43
C ALA A 401 -19.91 4.07 19.56
N PRO A 402 -21.07 4.46 20.12
CA PRO A 402 -22.12 5.10 19.34
C PRO A 402 -21.67 6.52 19.00
N ALA A 403 -20.84 6.69 17.98
CA ALA A 403 -20.51 7.98 17.39
C ALA A 403 -21.13 8.04 16.00
N LYS A 404 -22.17 8.87 15.83
CA LYS A 404 -22.69 9.17 14.50
C LYS A 404 -21.59 9.85 13.68
N PRO A 405 -21.15 9.28 12.55
CA PRO A 405 -20.07 9.82 11.74
C PRO A 405 -20.61 10.89 10.78
N GLY A 406 -20.69 12.14 11.22
CA GLY A 406 -21.05 13.26 10.36
C GLY A 406 -19.88 13.69 9.50
N ALA A 407 -19.89 13.30 8.22
CA ALA A 407 -19.03 13.80 7.12
C ALA A 407 -17.52 13.49 7.13
N GLU A 408 -16.84 13.38 8.28
CA GLU A 408 -15.38 13.15 8.29
C GLU A 408 -15.00 11.66 8.20
N ILE A 409 -15.85 10.76 8.70
CA ILE A 409 -15.53 9.32 8.76
C ILE A 409 -15.69 8.62 7.41
N LYS A 410 -16.55 9.12 6.51
CA LYS A 410 -16.63 8.61 5.12
C LYS A 410 -15.36 8.92 4.34
N HIS A 411 -14.83 10.14 4.49
CA HIS A 411 -13.54 10.52 3.93
C HIS A 411 -12.36 9.85 4.65
N PHE A 412 -12.46 9.56 5.95
CA PHE A 412 -11.43 8.90 6.75
C PHE A 412 -11.34 7.37 6.52
N ILE A 413 -12.47 6.66 6.39
CA ILE A 413 -12.52 5.24 6.01
C ILE A 413 -12.02 5.07 4.56
N GLN A 414 -12.37 6.01 3.67
CA GLN A 414 -11.86 6.05 2.29
C GLN A 414 -10.37 6.45 2.23
N ARG A 415 -9.85 7.18 3.23
CA ARG A 415 -8.42 7.49 3.44
C ARG A 415 -7.66 6.35 4.12
N LEU A 416 -8.33 5.49 4.90
CA LEU A 416 -7.79 4.29 5.53
C LEU A 416 -7.67 3.12 4.54
N LYS A 417 -8.62 2.96 3.61
CA LYS A 417 -8.44 2.07 2.45
C LYS A 417 -7.30 2.54 1.52
N ARG A 418 -6.94 3.84 1.54
CA ARG A 418 -5.77 4.43 0.86
C ARG A 418 -4.44 4.24 1.61
N ASN A 419 -4.47 3.78 2.86
CA ASN A 419 -3.29 3.56 3.70
C ASN A 419 -3.04 2.08 4.01
N ILE A 420 -3.47 1.18 3.14
CA ILE A 420 -2.87 -0.15 3.01
C ILE A 420 -1.56 0.02 2.21
N THR A 421 -0.67 0.87 2.71
CA THR A 421 0.69 1.13 2.21
C THR A 421 1.67 0.93 3.36
N GLY A 422 1.50 -0.14 4.15
CA GLY A 422 2.54 -0.59 5.09
C GLY A 422 3.04 0.45 6.10
N LYS A 423 2.23 1.47 6.40
CA LYS A 423 2.41 2.38 7.53
C LYS A 423 1.03 2.67 8.12
N THR A 424 0.70 1.99 9.21
CA THR A 424 -0.40 2.40 10.08
C THR A 424 -0.01 3.75 10.65
N VAL A 425 -0.66 4.84 10.22
CA VAL A 425 -0.51 6.13 10.88
C VAL A 425 -1.38 6.07 12.13
N LEU A 426 -0.80 5.59 13.23
CA LEU A 426 -1.29 5.89 14.57
C LEU A 426 -1.19 7.40 14.77
N ALA A 427 -1.93 7.96 15.72
CA ALA A 427 -2.18 9.41 15.87
C ALA A 427 -0.92 10.32 15.86
N ASP A 428 0.28 9.75 15.98
CA ASP A 428 1.56 10.45 16.14
C ASP A 428 2.67 10.07 15.13
N ASN A 429 2.34 9.66 13.90
CA ASN A 429 3.32 9.34 12.83
C ASN A 429 4.29 8.16 13.11
N TYR A 430 4.01 7.31 14.11
CA TYR A 430 4.81 6.12 14.38
C TYR A 430 4.67 5.07 13.26
N SER A 431 5.78 4.68 12.60
CA SER A 431 5.74 3.70 11.51
C SER A 431 6.54 2.43 11.80
N ILE A 432 5.86 1.40 12.32
CA ILE A 432 6.34 0.02 12.25
C ILE A 432 5.80 -0.61 10.97
N ASN A 433 6.63 -1.40 10.28
CA ASN A 433 6.20 -2.21 9.15
C ASN A 433 5.48 -3.48 9.65
N ILE A 434 4.31 -3.30 10.27
CA ILE A 434 3.45 -4.36 10.82
C ILE A 434 3.21 -5.46 9.77
N ASN A 435 2.99 -5.05 8.51
CA ASN A 435 2.81 -5.97 7.38
C ASN A 435 4.01 -6.88 7.13
N LYS A 436 5.24 -6.42 7.36
CA LYS A 436 6.45 -7.23 7.19
C LYS A 436 6.53 -8.30 8.29
N LEU A 437 6.19 -7.94 9.53
CA LEU A 437 6.16 -8.86 10.66
C LEU A 437 5.07 -9.91 10.48
N ILE A 438 3.84 -9.50 10.14
CA ILE A 438 2.73 -10.43 9.86
C ILE A 438 3.09 -11.40 8.72
N LYS A 439 3.70 -10.92 7.62
CA LYS A 439 4.11 -11.80 6.51
C LYS A 439 5.21 -12.78 6.91
N ARG A 440 6.11 -12.40 7.82
CA ARG A 440 7.12 -13.31 8.37
C ARG A 440 6.47 -14.35 9.28
N ALA A 441 5.60 -13.92 10.18
CA ALA A 441 4.82 -14.81 11.03
C ALA A 441 4.03 -15.85 10.24
N ILE A 442 3.27 -15.43 9.23
CA ILE A 442 2.48 -16.33 8.38
C ILE A 442 3.40 -17.32 7.65
N ARG A 443 4.59 -16.89 7.22
CA ARG A 443 5.56 -17.81 6.61
C ARG A 443 6.08 -18.81 7.63
N GLU A 444 6.52 -18.36 8.80
CA GLU A 444 7.02 -19.21 9.88
C GLU A 444 5.96 -20.24 10.29
N LEU A 445 4.74 -19.80 10.57
CA LEU A 445 3.63 -20.67 10.98
C LEU A 445 3.23 -21.71 9.92
N TYR A 446 3.52 -21.47 8.64
CA TYR A 446 3.25 -22.44 7.58
C TYR A 446 4.36 -23.48 7.39
N TYR A 447 5.61 -23.11 7.65
CA TYR A 447 6.78 -23.96 7.40
C TYR A 447 7.39 -24.55 8.69
N GLU A 448 6.99 -24.08 9.86
CA GLU A 448 7.34 -24.70 11.16
C GLU A 448 6.70 -26.09 11.28
N ASP A 449 7.43 -27.02 11.91
CA ASP A 449 6.93 -28.35 12.22
C ASP A 449 5.69 -28.23 13.13
N GLN A 450 4.61 -28.93 12.78
CA GLN A 450 3.30 -28.77 13.43
C GLN A 450 3.30 -29.21 14.90
N GLN A 451 4.30 -29.99 15.32
CA GLN A 451 4.50 -30.38 16.72
C GLN A 451 5.29 -29.34 17.54
N GLN A 452 5.77 -28.26 16.91
CA GLN A 452 6.63 -27.23 17.51
C GLN A 452 6.15 -25.79 17.28
N SER A 453 4.88 -25.57 16.89
CA SER A 453 4.35 -24.21 16.73
C SER A 453 4.54 -23.41 18.02
N ALA A 454 5.21 -22.26 17.93
CA ALA A 454 5.52 -21.44 19.11
C ALA A 454 4.24 -21.07 19.89
N LEU A 455 4.30 -21.17 21.23
CA LEU A 455 3.19 -20.81 22.13
C LEU A 455 2.65 -19.39 21.85
N VAL A 456 3.55 -18.47 21.50
CA VAL A 456 3.26 -17.13 20.99
C VAL A 456 4.21 -16.86 19.83
N ASN A 457 3.69 -16.61 18.62
CA ASN A 457 4.57 -16.25 17.50
C ASN A 457 5.22 -14.87 17.75
N LYS A 458 6.56 -14.83 17.73
CA LYS A 458 7.36 -13.62 18.01
C LYS A 458 7.03 -12.45 17.09
N ASN A 459 6.86 -12.70 15.79
CA ASN A 459 6.60 -11.62 14.82
C ASN A 459 5.19 -11.03 14.99
N LEU A 460 4.18 -11.87 15.24
CA LEU A 460 2.85 -11.36 15.61
C LEU A 460 2.97 -10.56 16.91
N PHE A 461 3.66 -11.11 17.91
CA PHE A 461 3.81 -10.47 19.22
C PHE A 461 4.46 -9.09 19.10
N GLU A 462 5.53 -8.97 18.31
CA GLU A 462 6.18 -7.70 18.04
C GLU A 462 5.23 -6.71 17.35
N ALA A 463 4.39 -7.18 16.43
CA ALA A 463 3.41 -6.36 15.72
C ALA A 463 2.33 -5.76 16.65
N THR A 464 1.94 -6.49 17.70
CA THR A 464 0.97 -6.02 18.72
C THR A 464 1.66 -5.22 19.84
N ASN A 465 2.72 -5.79 20.44
CA ASN A 465 3.35 -5.26 21.64
C ASN A 465 4.04 -3.92 21.37
N THR A 466 4.77 -3.78 20.26
CA THR A 466 5.59 -2.57 20.05
C THR A 466 4.75 -1.28 19.95
N PRO A 467 3.62 -1.24 19.21
CA PRO A 467 2.69 -0.11 19.27
C PRO A 467 2.14 0.18 20.67
N LEU A 468 1.73 -0.84 21.43
CA LEU A 468 1.19 -0.68 22.78
C LEU A 468 2.24 -0.16 23.76
N GLN A 469 3.49 -0.65 23.66
CA GLN A 469 4.62 -0.14 24.46
C GLN A 469 4.88 1.33 24.18
N THR A 470 4.75 1.74 22.91
CA THR A 470 4.91 3.16 22.52
C THR A 470 3.78 4.02 23.11
N ALA A 471 2.53 3.54 23.09
CA ALA A 471 1.39 4.23 23.70
C ALA A 471 1.62 4.52 25.19
N ILE A 472 2.01 3.50 25.96
CA ILE A 472 2.16 3.63 27.42
C ILE A 472 3.39 4.47 27.79
N ASN A 473 4.52 4.31 27.06
CA ASN A 473 5.76 5.01 27.40
C ASN A 473 5.62 6.52 27.29
N ARG A 474 4.83 6.99 26.31
CA ARG A 474 4.58 8.41 26.09
C ARG A 474 3.80 9.06 27.24
N GLU A 475 2.80 8.38 27.77
CA GLU A 475 1.92 8.97 28.79
C GLU A 475 2.54 8.82 30.19
N LEU A 476 3.34 7.78 30.41
CA LEU A 476 4.07 7.54 31.66
C LEU A 476 5.39 8.32 31.78
N LEU A 477 5.73 9.20 30.84
CA LEU A 477 6.99 9.97 30.82
C LEU A 477 7.27 10.71 32.14
N TYR A 478 6.20 11.18 32.81
CA TYR A 478 6.25 12.01 34.01
C TYR A 478 6.18 11.22 35.32
N VAL A 479 5.98 9.90 35.26
CA VAL A 479 5.90 9.07 36.46
C VAL A 479 7.31 8.77 36.96
N LYS A 480 7.60 9.08 38.23
CA LYS A 480 8.93 8.89 38.84
C LYS A 480 9.20 7.44 39.23
N ASP A 481 8.16 6.68 39.54
CA ASP A 481 8.26 5.29 39.96
C ASP A 481 8.68 4.36 38.81
N SER A 482 9.95 3.96 38.83
CA SER A 482 10.53 3.09 37.81
C SER A 482 10.01 1.66 37.85
N GLU A 483 9.64 1.15 39.04
CA GLU A 483 9.13 -0.22 39.17
C GLU A 483 7.69 -0.28 38.66
N PHE A 484 6.88 0.74 38.94
CA PHE A 484 5.54 0.89 38.37
C PHE A 484 5.57 0.92 36.83
N ILE A 485 6.46 1.72 36.23
CA ILE A 485 6.61 1.77 34.76
C ILE A 485 7.03 0.41 34.20
N LYS A 486 7.96 -0.28 34.88
CA LYS A 486 8.41 -1.61 34.48
C LYS A 486 7.26 -2.63 34.55
N GLN A 487 6.48 -2.62 35.62
CA GLN A 487 5.30 -3.47 35.77
C GLN A 487 4.25 -3.17 34.69
N PHE A 488 4.03 -1.89 34.37
CA PHE A 488 3.11 -1.49 33.30
C PHE A 488 3.50 -2.05 31.94
N ARG A 489 4.80 -2.01 31.63
CA ARG A 489 5.35 -2.59 30.39
C ARG A 489 5.22 -4.11 30.37
N GLU A 490 5.50 -4.78 31.49
CA GLU A 490 5.39 -6.23 31.61
C GLU A 490 3.92 -6.68 31.46
N ASN A 491 2.98 -6.03 32.15
CA ASN A 491 1.54 -6.30 32.02
C ASN A 491 1.03 -6.04 30.59
N THR A 492 1.48 -4.97 29.94
CA THR A 492 1.14 -4.69 28.54
C THR A 492 1.68 -5.77 27.59
N ALA A 493 2.88 -6.30 27.88
CA ALA A 493 3.43 -7.43 27.15
C ALA A 493 2.65 -8.72 27.41
N VAL A 494 2.17 -8.96 28.64
CA VAL A 494 1.32 -10.10 28.98
C VAL A 494 0.00 -10.04 28.20
N PHE A 495 -0.67 -8.89 28.14
CA PHE A 495 -1.86 -8.71 27.31
C PHE A 495 -1.59 -9.07 25.84
N ALA A 496 -0.50 -8.53 25.28
CA ALA A 496 -0.12 -8.83 23.90
C ALA A 496 0.19 -10.33 23.70
N ALA A 497 0.73 -11.02 24.71
CA ALA A 497 1.00 -12.45 24.63
C ALA A 497 -0.28 -13.28 24.60
N PHE A 498 -1.27 -13.00 25.44
CA PHE A 498 -2.56 -13.69 25.43
C PHE A 498 -3.30 -13.49 24.12
N LYS A 499 -3.38 -12.24 23.64
CA LYS A 499 -3.98 -11.94 22.34
C LYS A 499 -3.32 -12.72 21.22
N ASN A 500 -2.00 -12.76 21.22
CA ASN A 500 -1.24 -13.36 20.15
C ASN A 500 -1.14 -14.88 20.24
N HIS A 501 -1.26 -15.46 21.43
CA HIS A 501 -1.48 -16.89 21.60
C HIS A 501 -2.76 -17.33 20.90
N LEU A 502 -3.87 -16.62 21.14
CA LEU A 502 -5.14 -16.89 20.47
C LEU A 502 -5.02 -16.70 18.95
N GLN A 503 -4.42 -15.59 18.50
CA GLN A 503 -4.18 -15.33 17.08
C GLN A 503 -3.35 -16.45 16.42
N THR A 504 -2.28 -16.91 17.08
CA THR A 504 -1.46 -18.01 16.59
C THR A 504 -2.27 -19.29 16.49
N LYS A 505 -3.08 -19.63 17.49
CA LYS A 505 -3.94 -20.82 17.49
C LYS A 505 -4.97 -20.80 16.36
N GLU A 506 -5.62 -19.66 16.14
CA GLU A 506 -6.58 -19.49 15.04
C GLU A 506 -5.88 -19.62 13.67
N ILE A 507 -4.71 -18.99 13.49
CA ILE A 507 -3.95 -19.09 12.23
C ILE A 507 -3.48 -20.53 11.98
N VAL A 508 -2.94 -21.21 13.00
CA VAL A 508 -2.47 -22.61 12.88
C VAL A 508 -3.62 -23.55 12.53
N THR A 509 -4.84 -23.30 13.03
CA THR A 509 -6.04 -24.09 12.68
C THR A 509 -6.36 -24.01 11.18
N LEU A 510 -5.96 -22.92 10.50
CA LEU A 510 -6.14 -22.77 9.05
C LEU A 510 -5.15 -23.59 8.21
N LEU A 511 -4.17 -24.26 8.82
CA LEU A 511 -3.22 -25.10 8.08
C LEU A 511 -3.91 -26.25 7.38
N HIS A 512 -4.99 -26.78 7.95
CA HIS A 512 -5.73 -27.91 7.38
C HIS A 512 -7.10 -27.47 6.83
N ASP A 513 -7.58 -28.17 5.81
CA ASP A 513 -8.98 -28.09 5.37
C ASP A 513 -9.92 -28.94 6.24
N GLU A 514 -11.22 -28.92 5.92
CA GLU A 514 -12.25 -29.62 6.69
C GLU A 514 -12.07 -31.14 6.63
N GLU A 515 -11.36 -31.60 5.60
CA GLU A 515 -10.98 -32.98 5.35
C GLU A 515 -9.64 -33.37 6.01
N GLY A 516 -8.97 -32.43 6.69
CA GLY A 516 -7.71 -32.66 7.40
C GLY A 516 -6.45 -32.58 6.52
N ASN A 517 -6.57 -32.17 5.26
CA ASN A 517 -5.42 -32.04 4.34
C ASN A 517 -4.73 -30.68 4.50
N LEU A 518 -3.40 -30.68 4.33
CA LEU A 518 -2.62 -29.44 4.37
C LEU A 518 -3.03 -28.50 3.23
N ARG A 519 -3.51 -27.29 3.58
CA ARG A 519 -3.86 -26.25 2.61
C ARG A 519 -2.62 -25.74 1.90
N SER A 520 -2.75 -25.35 0.63
CA SER A 520 -1.66 -24.66 -0.07
C SER A 520 -1.29 -23.33 0.59
N PHE A 521 0.00 -22.95 0.52
CA PHE A 521 0.49 -21.69 1.11
C PHE A 521 -0.32 -20.48 0.65
N SER A 522 -0.76 -20.45 -0.60
CA SER A 522 -1.57 -19.36 -1.13
C SER A 522 -2.94 -19.25 -0.43
N LYS A 523 -3.64 -20.39 -0.24
CA LYS A 523 -4.95 -20.45 0.42
C LYS A 523 -4.82 -20.17 1.91
N PHE A 524 -3.85 -20.80 2.58
CA PHE A 524 -3.50 -20.53 3.98
C PHE A 524 -3.20 -19.05 4.21
N LYS A 525 -2.28 -18.46 3.42
CA LYS A 525 -1.90 -17.06 3.53
C LYS A 525 -3.08 -16.12 3.36
N LYS A 526 -4.01 -16.41 2.44
CA LYS A 526 -5.21 -15.59 2.25
C LYS A 526 -6.06 -15.55 3.51
N LEU A 527 -6.32 -16.71 4.13
CA LEU A 527 -7.14 -16.84 5.33
C LEU A 527 -6.43 -16.26 6.57
N ALA A 528 -5.13 -16.54 6.72
CA ALA A 528 -4.32 -16.01 7.82
C ALA A 528 -4.22 -14.47 7.78
N LEU A 529 -4.20 -13.86 6.59
CA LEU A 529 -4.24 -12.41 6.43
C LEU A 529 -5.57 -11.79 6.85
N GLN A 530 -6.70 -12.47 6.63
CA GLN A 530 -8.02 -11.99 7.07
C GLN A 530 -8.11 -11.96 8.61
N ILE A 531 -7.61 -13.01 9.28
CA ILE A 531 -7.48 -13.02 10.75
C ILE A 531 -6.56 -11.88 11.20
N SER A 532 -5.40 -11.74 10.55
CA SER A 532 -4.41 -10.72 10.93
C SER A 532 -4.90 -9.28 10.71
N GLU A 533 -5.77 -9.01 9.73
CA GLU A 533 -6.36 -7.69 9.52
C GLU A 533 -7.21 -7.28 10.73
N LYS A 534 -8.08 -8.17 11.19
CA LYS A 534 -8.92 -7.95 12.37
C LYS A 534 -8.09 -7.72 13.63
N TYR A 535 -7.12 -8.60 13.91
CA TYR A 535 -6.27 -8.53 15.10
C TYR A 535 -5.30 -7.33 15.09
N ASN A 536 -4.57 -7.13 13.99
CA ASN A 536 -3.43 -6.21 13.95
C ASN A 536 -3.74 -4.85 13.31
N VAL A 537 -4.97 -4.62 12.83
CA VAL A 537 -5.41 -3.31 12.34
C VAL A 537 -6.58 -2.79 13.17
N SER A 538 -7.76 -3.40 13.06
CA SER A 538 -9.00 -2.88 13.68
C SER A 538 -8.93 -2.90 15.21
N TRP A 539 -8.60 -4.05 15.79
CA TRP A 539 -8.50 -4.20 17.24
C TRP A 539 -7.31 -3.46 17.82
N LEU A 540 -6.15 -3.57 17.16
CA LEU A 540 -4.93 -2.89 17.61
C LEU A 540 -5.08 -1.37 17.68
N GLN A 541 -5.83 -0.76 16.76
CA GLN A 541 -6.10 0.68 16.82
C GLN A 541 -6.91 1.06 18.07
N THR A 542 -7.96 0.28 18.38
CA THR A 542 -8.80 0.49 19.56
C THR A 542 -8.02 0.23 20.85
N GLU A 543 -7.22 -0.83 20.87
CA GLU A 543 -6.32 -1.16 21.99
C GLU A 543 -5.29 -0.05 22.23
N TYR A 544 -4.66 0.45 21.17
CA TYR A 544 -3.69 1.54 21.26
C TYR A 544 -4.31 2.79 21.89
N ASN A 545 -5.48 3.23 21.39
CA ASN A 545 -6.16 4.40 21.92
C ASN A 545 -6.55 4.24 23.39
N THR A 546 -7.02 3.05 23.77
CA THR A 546 -7.34 2.73 25.16
C THR A 546 -6.09 2.71 26.03
N ALA A 547 -4.99 2.09 25.57
CA ALA A 547 -3.73 2.04 26.30
C ALA A 547 -3.17 3.44 26.56
N VAL A 548 -3.23 4.36 25.58
CA VAL A 548 -2.88 5.77 25.76
C VAL A 548 -3.72 6.39 26.90
N ARG A 549 -5.04 6.20 26.88
CA ARG A 549 -5.94 6.83 27.86
C ARG A 549 -5.77 6.26 29.26
N ALA A 550 -5.61 4.95 29.38
CA ALA A 550 -5.35 4.29 30.65
C ALA A 550 -3.98 4.68 31.22
N ALA A 551 -2.94 4.75 30.40
CA ALA A 551 -1.62 5.21 30.83
C ALA A 551 -1.64 6.68 31.28
N ARG A 552 -2.41 7.54 30.59
CA ARG A 552 -2.63 8.93 31.02
C ARG A 552 -3.38 9.00 32.35
N SER A 553 -4.43 8.19 32.51
CA SER A 553 -5.20 8.08 33.75
C SER A 553 -4.30 7.64 34.90
N ALA A 554 -3.45 6.63 34.67
CA ALA A 554 -2.47 6.15 35.63
C ALA A 554 -1.45 7.23 36.02
N ALA A 555 -0.90 7.97 35.05
CA ALA A 555 0.03 9.07 35.31
C ALA A 555 -0.62 10.19 36.14
N ASN A 556 -1.86 10.56 35.80
CA ASN A 556 -2.63 11.55 36.56
C ASN A 556 -2.92 11.06 37.98
N PHE A 557 -3.30 9.79 38.15
CA PHE A 557 -3.57 9.21 39.46
C PHE A 557 -2.33 9.26 40.38
N LYS A 558 -1.14 8.92 39.87
CA LYS A 558 0.12 9.07 40.62
C LYS A 558 0.34 10.52 41.07
N LYS A 559 0.06 11.50 40.19
CA LYS A 559 0.15 12.92 40.54
C LYS A 559 -0.88 13.34 41.59
N PHE A 560 -2.10 12.82 41.52
CA PHE A 560 -3.13 13.08 42.54
C PHE A 560 -2.70 12.53 43.91
N GLN A 561 -2.06 11.35 43.95
CA GLN A 561 -1.52 10.80 45.19
C GLN A 561 -0.43 11.70 45.82
N GLU A 562 0.41 12.33 45.02
CA GLU A 562 1.44 13.27 45.49
C GLU A 562 0.87 14.56 46.11
N THR A 563 -0.36 14.92 45.75
CA THR A 563 -1.01 16.19 46.15
C THR A 563 -2.32 15.97 46.92
N ALA A 564 -2.50 14.75 47.46
CA ALA A 564 -3.71 14.33 48.15
C ALA A 564 -3.93 15.08 49.47
N ASP A 565 -2.88 15.69 50.04
CA ASP A 565 -2.92 16.58 51.20
C ASP A 565 -3.65 17.90 50.90
N LEU A 566 -3.54 18.40 49.66
CA LEU A 566 -4.20 19.63 49.22
C LEU A 566 -5.60 19.39 48.65
N TYR A 567 -5.78 18.31 47.89
CA TYR A 567 -7.04 17.96 47.24
C TYR A 567 -7.34 16.47 47.45
N PRO A 568 -8.03 16.10 48.54
CA PRO A 568 -8.17 14.70 48.96
C PRO A 568 -9.18 13.89 48.13
N ASN A 569 -10.03 14.56 47.33
CA ASN A 569 -11.13 13.92 46.61
C ASN A 569 -10.88 13.92 45.09
N LEU A 570 -11.49 12.94 44.41
CA LEU A 570 -11.55 12.86 42.95
C LEU A 570 -12.99 13.07 42.49
N GLU A 571 -13.19 13.83 41.41
CA GLU A 571 -14.46 14.02 40.73
C GLU A 571 -14.43 13.32 39.37
N TYR A 572 -15.41 12.45 39.11
CA TYR A 572 -15.61 11.87 37.78
C TYR A 572 -16.18 12.94 36.84
N VAL A 573 -15.41 13.32 35.83
CA VAL A 573 -15.78 14.40 34.90
C VAL A 573 -16.63 13.84 33.76
N ARG A 574 -17.68 14.57 33.39
CA ARG A 574 -18.51 14.25 32.21
C ARG A 574 -17.63 14.12 30.97
N SER A 575 -17.87 13.06 30.19
CA SER A 575 -17.13 12.78 28.96
C SER A 575 -17.18 13.95 27.98
N SER A 576 -16.05 14.23 27.33
CA SER A 576 -15.93 15.20 26.23
C SER A 576 -16.33 14.63 24.87
N ALA A 577 -16.76 13.37 24.81
CA ALA A 577 -17.19 12.73 23.57
C ALA A 577 -18.42 13.44 22.98
N THR A 578 -18.47 13.57 21.65
CA THR A 578 -19.63 14.11 20.91
C THR A 578 -20.94 13.36 21.22
N THR A 579 -20.81 12.07 21.51
CA THR A 579 -21.90 11.17 21.88
C THR A 579 -21.49 10.35 23.10
N PRO A 580 -21.67 10.89 24.32
CA PRO A 580 -21.34 10.18 25.55
C PRO A 580 -22.12 8.86 25.67
N ARG A 581 -21.49 7.81 26.20
CA ARG A 581 -22.19 6.57 26.53
C ARG A 581 -23.11 6.83 27.71
N ILE A 582 -24.40 6.51 27.56
CA ILE A 582 -25.42 6.69 28.60
C ILE A 582 -25.02 5.94 29.88
N SER A 583 -24.43 4.74 29.74
CA SER A 583 -23.96 3.92 30.86
C SER A 583 -22.91 4.60 31.75
N HIS A 584 -22.14 5.55 31.21
CA HIS A 584 -21.12 6.28 31.97
C HIS A 584 -21.61 7.65 32.46
N GLU A 585 -22.75 8.14 31.96
CA GLU A 585 -23.27 9.46 32.32
C GLU A 585 -23.70 9.52 33.79
N GLN A 586 -24.20 8.41 34.33
CA GLN A 586 -24.52 8.26 35.75
C GLN A 586 -23.32 8.43 36.69
N TYR A 587 -22.08 8.26 36.20
CA TYR A 587 -20.88 8.43 37.00
C TYR A 587 -20.46 9.89 37.09
N ALA A 588 -20.85 10.73 36.12
CA ALA A 588 -20.43 12.12 36.05
C ALA A 588 -20.91 12.91 37.28
N GLY A 589 -19.99 13.61 37.94
CA GLY A 589 -20.26 14.36 39.16
C GLY A 589 -20.08 13.55 40.45
N THR A 590 -19.73 12.27 40.38
CA THR A 590 -19.35 11.47 41.56
C THR A 590 -18.06 12.01 42.15
N ILE A 591 -18.09 12.40 43.42
CA ILE A 591 -16.95 12.91 44.19
C ILE A 591 -16.68 11.97 45.36
N LEU A 592 -15.52 11.31 45.36
CA LEU A 592 -15.13 10.35 46.40
C LEU A 592 -13.66 10.55 46.79
N PRO A 593 -13.26 10.19 48.03
CA PRO A 593 -11.86 10.22 48.45
C PRO A 593 -10.94 9.47 47.48
N ILE A 594 -9.71 9.93 47.30
CA ILE A 594 -8.75 9.33 46.36
C ILE A 594 -8.50 7.83 46.59
N ASN A 595 -8.56 7.38 47.86
CA ASN A 595 -8.34 6.00 48.26
C ASN A 595 -9.64 5.18 48.38
N HIS A 596 -10.77 5.69 47.89
CA HIS A 596 -12.05 5.00 47.98
C HIS A 596 -12.09 3.77 47.06
N GLU A 597 -12.61 2.64 47.57
CA GLU A 597 -12.64 1.34 46.86
C GLU A 597 -13.30 1.40 45.47
N TRP A 598 -14.29 2.28 45.29
CA TRP A 598 -14.96 2.51 44.00
C TRP A 598 -13.99 2.83 42.85
N TRP A 599 -12.90 3.55 43.14
CA TRP A 599 -11.91 3.90 42.12
C TRP A 599 -11.15 2.68 41.59
N LYS A 600 -11.06 1.58 42.35
CA LYS A 600 -10.38 0.35 41.89
C LYS A 600 -11.05 -0.27 40.67
N THR A 601 -12.36 -0.08 40.51
CA THR A 601 -13.15 -0.65 39.41
C THR A 601 -13.71 0.41 38.45
N HIS A 602 -13.87 1.66 38.87
CA HIS A 602 -14.53 2.70 38.06
C HIS A 602 -13.58 3.80 37.55
N MET A 603 -12.27 3.68 37.76
CA MET A 603 -11.30 4.62 37.19
C MET A 603 -11.34 4.56 35.65
N PRO A 604 -11.54 5.70 34.94
CA PRO A 604 -11.50 5.71 33.49
C PRO A 604 -10.14 5.25 32.92
N PRO A 605 -10.11 4.60 31.74
CA PRO A 605 -11.24 4.35 30.84
C PRO A 605 -12.17 3.21 31.31
N SER A 606 -13.48 3.44 31.25
CA SER A 606 -14.50 2.45 31.66
C SER A 606 -14.97 1.51 30.53
N ASP A 607 -14.50 1.72 29.30
CA ASP A 607 -14.76 0.88 28.11
C ASP A 607 -13.78 1.22 26.97
N TRP A 608 -13.77 0.44 25.89
CA TRP A 608 -12.96 0.71 24.69
C TRP A 608 -13.20 2.13 24.14
N ASN A 609 -12.12 2.84 23.80
CA ASN A 609 -12.18 4.24 23.31
C ASN A 609 -12.96 5.23 24.25
N CYS A 610 -13.16 4.91 25.53
CA CYS A 610 -13.85 5.78 26.48
C CYS A 610 -13.14 7.13 26.64
N GLN A 611 -13.90 8.23 26.65
CA GLN A 611 -13.37 9.59 26.81
C GLN A 611 -13.65 10.25 28.16
N CYS A 612 -14.09 9.46 29.14
CA CYS A 612 -14.23 9.92 30.50
C CYS A 612 -12.85 10.18 31.14
N SER A 613 -12.84 11.05 32.15
CA SER A 613 -11.64 11.39 32.92
C SER A 613 -12.03 11.75 34.34
N VAL A 614 -11.05 11.75 35.24
CA VAL A 614 -11.22 12.22 36.62
C VAL A 614 -10.36 13.47 36.85
N ARG A 615 -10.81 14.34 37.75
CA ARG A 615 -10.02 15.49 38.23
C ARG A 615 -9.95 15.49 39.75
N GLN A 616 -8.88 16.01 40.30
CA GLN A 616 -8.75 16.23 41.73
C GLN A 616 -9.57 17.45 42.19
N THR A 617 -10.11 17.39 43.40
CA THR A 617 -10.99 18.42 43.96
C THR A 617 -10.96 18.40 45.49
N ASP A 618 -11.33 19.53 46.10
CA ASP A 618 -11.56 19.72 47.55
C ASP A 618 -13.06 19.73 47.91
N LYS A 619 -13.94 19.70 46.91
CA LYS A 619 -15.40 19.61 47.07
C LYS A 619 -15.83 18.44 47.97
N GLU A 620 -16.99 18.60 48.62
CA GLU A 620 -17.62 17.60 49.48
C GLU A 620 -17.91 16.28 48.75
N ILE A 621 -17.86 15.19 49.51
CA ILE A 621 -18.07 13.81 49.04
C ILE A 621 -19.55 13.60 48.69
N THR A 622 -19.82 12.92 47.59
CA THR A 622 -21.16 12.49 47.18
C THR A 622 -21.42 11.03 47.54
N SER A 623 -22.68 10.58 47.45
CA SER A 623 -23.00 9.15 47.51
C SER A 623 -22.45 8.39 46.30
N VAL A 624 -22.10 7.12 46.49
CA VAL A 624 -21.70 6.22 45.39
C VAL A 624 -22.89 5.98 44.46
N PRO A 625 -22.73 6.10 43.12
CA PRO A 625 -23.79 5.82 42.15
C PRO A 625 -24.20 4.33 42.14
N GLY A 626 -25.48 4.04 41.79
CA GLY A 626 -26.06 2.68 41.77
C GLY A 626 -25.64 1.78 40.58
N GLU A 627 -26.26 0.60 40.47
CA GLU A 627 -25.76 -0.65 39.82
C GLU A 627 -24.84 -0.54 38.58
N GLU A 628 -23.78 -1.35 38.66
CA GLU A 628 -22.54 -1.33 37.90
C GLU A 628 -22.71 -1.67 36.41
N PHE A 629 -22.19 -0.81 35.52
CA PHE A 629 -22.12 -1.05 34.09
C PHE A 629 -20.72 -0.73 33.54
N VAL A 630 -19.69 -1.09 34.29
CA VAL A 630 -18.31 -1.12 33.77
C VAL A 630 -18.04 -2.52 33.24
N ASN A 631 -17.69 -2.61 31.96
CA ASN A 631 -17.23 -3.84 31.32
C ASN A 631 -16.14 -4.48 32.19
N SER A 632 -16.21 -5.80 32.45
CA SER A 632 -15.32 -6.45 33.42
C SER A 632 -13.82 -6.31 33.09
N ALA A 633 -13.46 -6.24 31.80
CA ALA A 633 -12.08 -5.95 31.38
C ALA A 633 -11.61 -4.52 31.72
N PHE A 634 -12.54 -3.62 32.04
CA PHE A 634 -12.30 -2.23 32.43
C PHE A 634 -12.61 -1.96 33.91
N GLN A 635 -12.97 -2.98 34.68
CA GLN A 635 -13.03 -2.91 36.14
C GLN A 635 -11.61 -2.88 36.71
N ASN A 636 -10.92 -1.74 36.52
CA ASN A 636 -9.49 -1.61 36.75
C ASN A 636 -9.08 -0.15 37.02
N ASN A 637 -8.24 0.06 38.04
CA ASN A 637 -7.50 1.30 38.21
C ASN A 637 -6.07 1.13 37.67
N ALA A 638 -5.82 1.66 36.48
CA ALA A 638 -4.51 1.60 35.83
C ALA A 638 -3.39 2.25 36.67
N GLY A 639 -3.71 3.21 37.54
CA GLY A 639 -2.76 3.86 38.45
C GLY A 639 -2.33 3.00 39.65
N GLU A 640 -3.11 1.97 39.98
CA GLU A 640 -2.81 1.00 41.02
C GLU A 640 -2.29 -0.32 40.45
N SER A 641 -3.00 -0.88 39.47
CA SER A 641 -2.69 -2.20 38.89
C SER A 641 -1.50 -2.21 37.95
N ALA A 642 -1.04 -1.03 37.52
CA ALA A 642 -0.08 -0.88 36.44
C ALA A 642 -0.51 -1.69 35.19
N SER A 643 -1.79 -1.67 34.83
CA SER A 643 -2.30 -2.34 33.63
C SER A 643 -3.35 -1.47 32.97
N PHE A 644 -3.41 -1.47 31.64
CA PHE A 644 -4.41 -0.65 30.92
C PHE A 644 -5.80 -1.29 30.87
N VAL A 645 -5.89 -2.60 31.16
CA VAL A 645 -7.12 -3.39 31.31
C VAL A 645 -6.93 -4.42 32.42
N ASN A 646 -8.02 -4.95 32.96
CA ASN A 646 -7.99 -6.19 33.73
C ASN A 646 -7.78 -7.36 32.75
N ILE A 647 -6.56 -7.91 32.73
CA ILE A 647 -6.14 -8.93 31.76
C ILE A 647 -6.95 -10.21 31.93
N ASP A 648 -7.23 -10.60 33.18
CA ASP A 648 -7.91 -11.85 33.53
C ASP A 648 -9.36 -11.87 33.03
N GLU A 649 -9.93 -10.67 32.89
CA GLU A 649 -11.29 -10.47 32.41
C GLU A 649 -11.39 -10.38 30.88
N THR A 650 -10.26 -10.31 30.17
CA THR A 650 -10.26 -10.26 28.71
C THR A 650 -10.64 -11.60 28.09
N PRO A 651 -11.31 -11.62 26.91
CA PRO A 651 -11.56 -12.85 26.18
C PRO A 651 -10.27 -13.60 25.85
N PHE A 652 -9.18 -12.90 25.57
CA PHE A 652 -7.89 -13.53 25.25
C PHE A 652 -7.37 -14.40 26.40
N TYR A 653 -7.53 -13.94 27.63
CA TYR A 653 -7.18 -14.71 28.82
C TYR A 653 -8.18 -15.84 29.07
N LYS A 654 -9.48 -15.53 29.07
CA LYS A 654 -10.56 -16.51 29.34
C LYS A 654 -10.58 -17.68 28.35
N HIS A 655 -10.24 -17.43 27.09
CA HIS A 655 -10.19 -18.46 26.04
C HIS A 655 -8.89 -19.26 26.02
N SER A 656 -7.88 -18.88 26.82
CA SER A 656 -6.64 -19.64 26.99
C SER A 656 -6.81 -20.78 28.00
N GLU A 657 -6.11 -21.89 27.74
CA GLU A 657 -6.11 -23.07 28.62
C GLU A 657 -5.43 -22.72 29.95
N GLU A 658 -6.05 -23.07 31.08
CA GLU A 658 -5.60 -22.72 32.44
C GLU A 658 -4.12 -23.10 32.66
N GLU A 659 -3.73 -24.30 32.22
CA GLU A 659 -2.38 -24.83 32.34
C GLU A 659 -1.33 -24.07 31.51
N LEU A 660 -1.76 -23.32 30.50
CA LEU A 660 -0.89 -22.55 29.62
C LEU A 660 -0.75 -21.08 30.04
N ARG A 661 -1.65 -20.54 30.87
CA ARG A 661 -1.66 -19.11 31.26
C ARG A 661 -0.32 -18.63 31.81
N VAL A 662 0.21 -19.32 32.80
CA VAL A 662 1.53 -19.01 33.40
C VAL A 662 2.66 -19.10 32.38
N LYS A 663 2.56 -20.00 31.39
CA LYS A 663 3.56 -20.12 30.31
C LYS A 663 3.45 -18.95 29.34
N ILE A 664 2.23 -18.54 28.96
CA ILE A 664 1.96 -17.41 28.07
C ILE A 664 2.45 -16.11 28.70
N GLU A 665 2.20 -15.89 29.99
CA GLU A 665 2.68 -14.72 30.74
C GLU A 665 4.21 -14.63 30.72
N LYS A 666 4.88 -15.72 31.12
CA LYS A 666 6.35 -15.80 31.12
C LYS A 666 6.91 -15.58 29.71
N GLU A 667 6.26 -16.14 28.71
CA GLU A 667 6.65 -16.01 27.31
C GLU A 667 6.51 -14.57 26.81
N GLY A 668 5.43 -13.87 27.16
CA GLY A 668 5.24 -12.45 26.85
C GLY A 668 6.34 -11.56 27.41
N VAL A 669 6.67 -11.75 28.69
CA VAL A 669 7.76 -11.01 29.35
C VAL A 669 9.12 -11.35 28.72
N ARG A 670 9.36 -12.63 28.40
CA ARG A 670 10.59 -13.11 27.74
C ARG A 670 10.75 -12.46 26.36
N LEU A 671 9.71 -12.53 25.52
CA LEU A 671 9.71 -11.96 24.17
C LEU A 671 9.86 -10.43 24.18
N HIS A 672 9.23 -9.73 25.13
CA HIS A 672 9.42 -8.28 25.29
C HIS A 672 10.88 -7.92 25.57
N LYS A 673 11.54 -8.65 26.50
CA LYS A 673 12.96 -8.46 26.81
C LYS A 673 13.85 -8.81 25.62
N GLU A 674 13.51 -9.85 24.87
CA GLU A 674 14.23 -10.29 23.67
C GLU A 674 14.18 -9.24 22.56
N ILE A 675 13.00 -8.72 22.22
CA ILE A 675 12.81 -7.68 21.19
C ILE A 675 13.62 -6.44 21.54
N LEU A 676 13.58 -6.00 22.80
CA LEU A 676 14.37 -4.84 23.24
C LEU A 676 15.87 -5.09 23.10
N LYS A 677 16.35 -6.30 23.43
CA LYS A 677 17.75 -6.69 23.28
C LYS A 677 18.18 -6.72 21.81
N GLU A 678 17.34 -7.21 20.92
CA GLU A 678 17.58 -7.23 19.48
C GLU A 678 17.63 -5.82 18.89
N LYS A 679 16.65 -4.97 19.21
CA LYS A 679 16.65 -3.57 18.78
C LYS A 679 17.90 -2.82 19.23
N ARG A 680 18.39 -3.05 20.45
CA ARG A 680 19.66 -2.48 20.94
C ARG A 680 20.85 -2.92 20.09
N LYS A 681 20.92 -4.20 19.71
CA LYS A 681 21.99 -4.73 18.86
C LYS A 681 21.93 -4.15 17.44
N GLU A 682 20.73 -4.10 16.86
CA GLU A 682 20.49 -3.53 15.54
C GLU A 682 20.89 -2.05 15.51
N THR A 683 20.39 -1.26 16.47
CA THR A 683 20.73 0.17 16.62
C THR A 683 22.23 0.38 16.75
N LEU A 684 22.93 -0.44 17.54
CA LEU A 684 24.38 -0.37 17.68
C LEU A 684 25.10 -0.69 16.37
N SER A 685 24.64 -1.72 15.63
CA SER A 685 25.22 -2.12 14.35
C SER A 685 25.06 -1.02 13.29
N GLU A 686 23.88 -0.43 13.21
CA GLU A 686 23.56 0.64 12.26
C GLU A 686 24.30 1.93 12.59
N SER A 687 24.25 2.36 13.85
CA SER A 687 24.88 3.63 14.29
C SER A 687 26.40 3.58 14.23
N LYS A 688 27.02 2.38 14.32
CA LYS A 688 28.46 2.21 14.12
C LYS A 688 28.93 2.68 12.74
N LYS A 689 28.09 2.64 11.70
CA LYS A 689 28.41 3.14 10.36
C LYS A 689 28.65 4.66 10.33
N SER A 690 28.22 5.34 11.38
CA SER A 690 28.33 6.79 11.55
C SER A 690 29.53 7.21 12.41
N VAL A 691 30.28 6.26 12.97
CA VAL A 691 31.50 6.50 13.76
C VAL A 691 32.62 7.04 12.86
N GLY A 692 33.38 8.00 13.37
CA GLY A 692 34.47 8.65 12.64
C GLY A 692 34.02 9.77 11.69
N LYS A 693 32.71 9.93 11.47
CA LYS A 693 32.14 11.09 10.77
C LYS A 693 32.01 12.27 11.73
N MET A 694 32.15 13.48 11.16
CA MET A 694 32.00 14.75 11.87
C MET A 694 30.75 15.46 11.37
N TYR A 695 29.89 15.89 12.29
CA TYR A 695 28.61 16.52 12.00
C TYR A 695 28.65 18.01 12.35
N THR A 696 28.01 18.83 11.53
CA THR A 696 27.85 20.27 11.74
C THR A 696 26.42 20.57 12.16
N ASN A 697 26.26 21.47 13.13
CA ASN A 697 24.97 22.01 13.53
C ASN A 697 24.99 23.54 13.31
N PRO A 698 23.94 24.16 12.75
CA PRO A 698 23.92 25.60 12.46
C PRO A 698 24.11 26.52 13.67
N ASP A 699 23.73 26.07 14.87
CA ASP A 699 23.75 26.90 16.09
C ASP A 699 25.13 26.96 16.76
N VAL A 700 26.11 26.16 16.29
CA VAL A 700 27.46 26.08 16.88
C VAL A 700 28.56 26.11 15.82
N ASN A 701 29.74 26.60 16.20
CA ASN A 701 30.90 26.74 15.31
C ASN A 701 31.89 25.56 15.36
N PHE A 702 31.56 24.49 16.09
CA PHE A 702 32.37 23.29 16.22
C PHE A 702 31.70 22.07 15.56
N LYS A 703 32.50 21.05 15.24
CA LYS A 703 32.02 19.80 14.64
C LYS A 703 31.89 18.71 15.70
N ILE A 704 30.78 17.97 15.66
CA ILE A 704 30.44 16.91 16.61
C ILE A 704 30.84 15.56 16.02
N GLY A 705 31.72 14.84 16.70
CA GLY A 705 32.13 13.48 16.35
C GLY A 705 31.25 12.41 17.01
N LEU A 706 31.15 11.26 16.36
CA LEU A 706 30.53 10.06 16.95
C LEU A 706 31.59 9.01 17.29
N THR A 707 31.55 8.53 18.53
CA THR A 707 32.43 7.45 19.01
C THR A 707 31.62 6.22 19.37
N VAL A 708 32.23 5.03 19.30
CA VAL A 708 31.59 3.78 19.74
C VAL A 708 31.18 3.87 21.21
N LYS A 709 32.00 4.53 22.05
CA LYS A 709 31.72 4.74 23.47
C LYS A 709 30.46 5.59 23.66
N GLY A 710 30.37 6.74 22.98
CA GLY A 710 29.21 7.63 23.05
C GLY A 710 27.92 6.99 22.56
N ILE A 711 27.98 6.21 21.47
CA ILE A 711 26.81 5.47 20.96
C ILE A 711 26.36 4.40 21.96
N LYS A 712 27.30 3.61 22.52
CA LYS A 712 26.97 2.60 23.55
C LYS A 712 26.36 3.24 24.79
N GLU A 713 26.91 4.37 25.22
CA GLU A 713 26.40 5.14 26.36
C GLU A 713 24.98 5.64 26.07
N ALA A 714 24.73 6.24 24.90
CA ALA A 714 23.40 6.67 24.48
C ALA A 714 22.39 5.51 24.44
N ILE A 715 22.78 4.34 23.94
CA ILE A 715 21.93 3.14 23.90
C ILE A 715 21.59 2.64 25.31
N ASN A 716 22.57 2.59 26.21
CA ASN A 716 22.43 1.99 27.53
C ASN A 716 21.80 2.93 28.57
N ASN A 717 21.91 4.25 28.39
CA ASN A 717 21.40 5.22 29.34
C ASN A 717 19.86 5.09 29.48
N PRO A 718 19.31 4.79 30.67
CA PRO A 718 17.87 4.60 30.82
C PRO A 718 17.11 5.88 30.49
N ILE A 719 16.04 5.75 29.70
CA ILE A 719 15.12 6.85 29.43
C ILE A 719 13.68 6.38 29.50
N SER A 720 12.74 7.32 29.46
CA SER A 720 11.32 7.04 29.60
C SER A 720 10.70 6.30 28.41
N ASP A 721 11.21 6.41 27.18
CA ASP A 721 10.84 5.53 26.04
C ASP A 721 12.07 4.86 25.38
N PRO A 722 12.43 3.64 25.81
CA PRO A 722 13.58 2.94 25.26
C PRO A 722 13.50 2.67 23.75
N ILE A 723 12.31 2.50 23.17
CA ILE A 723 12.16 2.17 21.75
C ILE A 723 12.34 3.45 20.92
N ALA A 724 11.63 4.53 21.27
CA ALA A 724 11.78 5.80 20.57
C ALA A 724 13.21 6.33 20.59
N LYS A 725 13.95 6.11 21.70
CA LYS A 725 15.38 6.44 21.77
C LYS A 725 16.23 5.68 20.77
N LEU A 726 16.01 4.36 20.68
CA LEU A 726 16.81 3.51 19.80
C LEU A 726 16.59 3.92 18.34
N ASP A 727 15.33 4.20 17.97
CA ASP A 727 14.98 4.73 16.66
C ASP A 727 15.54 6.14 16.43
N ALA A 728 15.59 7.00 17.46
CA ALA A 728 16.23 8.32 17.37
C ALA A 728 17.76 8.21 17.15
N ILE A 729 18.42 7.26 17.83
CA ILE A 729 19.87 7.04 17.70
C ILE A 729 20.25 6.57 16.28
N THR A 730 19.40 5.79 15.59
CA THR A 730 19.69 5.42 14.19
C THR A 730 19.65 6.63 13.23
N GLN A 731 18.90 7.68 13.59
CA GLN A 731 18.77 8.94 12.85
C GLN A 731 19.62 10.08 13.44
N ILE A 732 20.66 9.76 14.22
CA ILE A 732 21.44 10.75 14.99
C ILE A 732 22.10 11.82 14.11
N ASP A 733 22.41 11.51 12.84
CA ASP A 733 22.97 12.47 11.90
C ASP A 733 21.99 13.59 11.53
N MET A 734 20.72 13.25 11.31
CA MET A 734 19.65 14.20 11.06
C MET A 734 19.33 15.00 12.33
N LEU A 735 19.24 14.32 13.47
CA LEU A 735 18.94 14.96 14.75
C LEU A 735 20.03 15.97 15.12
N LEU A 736 21.31 15.62 14.98
CA LEU A 736 22.41 16.56 15.27
C LEU A 736 22.39 17.79 14.36
N LYS A 737 21.90 17.71 13.12
CA LYS A 737 21.81 18.86 12.20
C LYS A 737 20.64 19.80 12.51
N THR A 738 19.59 19.27 13.13
CA THR A 738 18.31 19.97 13.34
C THR A 738 18.04 20.33 14.80
N ALA A 739 18.80 19.75 15.73
CA ALA A 739 18.67 20.02 17.16
C ALA A 739 19.04 21.47 17.48
N LYS A 740 18.27 22.08 18.39
CA LYS A 740 18.48 23.46 18.86
C LYS A 740 19.55 23.46 19.94
N TYR A 741 20.57 24.29 19.82
CA TYR A 741 21.58 24.43 20.87
C TYR A 741 21.01 25.20 22.07
N VAL A 742 21.20 24.66 23.28
CA VAL A 742 20.70 25.26 24.53
C VAL A 742 21.80 26.02 25.27
N GLY A 743 23.00 25.43 25.35
CA GLY A 743 24.10 26.00 26.13
C GLY A 743 25.16 24.98 26.52
N ALA A 744 26.12 25.40 27.34
CA ALA A 744 27.18 24.55 27.86
C ALA A 744 27.33 24.72 29.38
N GLN A 745 27.70 23.63 30.05
CA GLN A 745 27.99 23.61 31.48
C GLN A 745 29.42 23.11 31.71
N ALA A 746 30.15 23.75 32.63
CA ALA A 746 31.47 23.29 33.04
C ALA A 746 31.39 21.89 33.68
N ASN A 747 32.44 21.10 33.51
CA ASN A 747 32.50 19.76 34.09
C ASN A 747 32.53 19.82 35.63
N THR A 748 31.39 19.55 36.26
CA THR A 748 31.24 19.47 37.72
C THR A 748 31.83 18.21 38.34
N LYS A 749 32.30 17.26 37.52
CA LYS A 749 32.94 16.00 37.94
C LYS A 749 34.40 15.95 37.49
N ALA A 750 35.11 17.07 37.61
CA ALA A 750 36.52 17.20 37.22
C ALA A 750 37.41 16.11 37.86
N ASP A 751 37.13 15.75 39.12
CA ASP A 751 37.88 14.71 39.85
C ASP A 751 37.74 13.31 39.22
N LYS A 752 36.61 13.01 38.57
CA LYS A 752 36.32 11.71 37.96
C LYS A 752 36.58 11.67 36.46
N LYS A 753 36.51 12.82 35.78
CA LYS A 753 36.71 12.96 34.33
C LYS A 753 37.56 14.19 34.01
N PRO A 754 38.85 14.22 34.40
CA PRO A 754 39.68 15.42 34.26
C PRO A 754 39.98 15.80 32.80
N HIS A 755 39.76 14.89 31.86
CA HIS A 755 39.96 15.10 30.42
C HIS A 755 38.77 15.80 29.73
N ILE A 756 37.66 16.03 30.44
CA ILE A 756 36.46 16.72 29.92
C ILE A 756 36.40 18.14 30.51
N LEU A 757 36.27 19.15 29.64
CA LEU A 757 36.16 20.56 30.01
C LEU A 757 34.71 20.94 30.28
N ARG A 758 33.81 20.64 29.34
CA ARG A 758 32.41 21.08 29.37
C ARG A 758 31.48 20.05 28.72
N TYR A 759 30.19 20.16 29.03
CA TYR A 759 29.10 19.45 28.37
C TYR A 759 28.22 20.45 27.63
N HIS A 760 27.92 20.15 26.37
CA HIS A 760 27.07 20.94 25.47
C HIS A 760 25.73 20.23 25.29
N TYR A 761 24.64 20.99 25.35
CA TYR A 761 23.28 20.46 25.35
C TYR A 761 22.52 20.91 24.11
N PHE A 762 21.92 19.95 23.41
CA PHE A 762 21.10 20.19 22.23
C PHE A 762 19.72 19.59 22.41
N GLU A 763 18.68 20.40 22.24
CA GLU A 763 17.28 19.99 22.27
C GLU A 763 16.83 19.42 20.94
N THR A 764 16.18 18.26 20.97
CA THR A 764 15.58 17.68 19.78
C THR A 764 14.31 16.93 20.14
N ALA A 765 13.54 16.53 19.12
CA ALA A 765 12.37 15.70 19.29
C ALA A 765 12.32 14.64 18.19
N TYR A 766 11.91 13.43 18.56
CA TYR A 766 11.68 12.34 17.62
C TYR A 766 10.39 11.61 18.01
N ASN A 767 9.45 11.47 17.06
CA ASN A 767 8.12 10.88 17.27
C ASN A 767 7.38 11.43 18.50
N SER A 768 7.32 12.76 18.64
CA SER A 768 6.66 13.46 19.76
C SER A 768 7.30 13.23 21.14
N VAL A 769 8.46 12.59 21.22
CA VAL A 769 9.29 12.46 22.42
C VAL A 769 10.43 13.48 22.35
N GLU A 770 10.63 14.25 23.40
CA GLU A 770 11.68 15.28 23.48
C GLU A 770 12.93 14.74 24.17
N PHE A 771 14.09 14.95 23.53
CA PHE A 771 15.39 14.49 24.00
C PHE A 771 16.36 15.65 24.17
N ILE A 772 17.35 15.44 25.03
CA ILE A 772 18.57 16.25 25.09
C ILE A 772 19.73 15.39 24.63
N ILE A 773 20.41 15.84 23.57
CA ILE A 773 21.68 15.28 23.13
C ILE A 773 22.79 15.99 23.90
N ILE A 774 23.62 15.21 24.58
CA ILE A 774 24.75 15.72 25.35
C ILE A 774 26.04 15.44 24.58
N VAL A 775 26.83 16.48 24.33
CA VAL A 775 28.13 16.43 23.66
C VAL A 775 29.22 16.83 24.66
N GLU A 776 30.27 16.03 24.79
CA GLU A 776 31.41 16.34 25.64
C GLU A 776 32.49 17.10 24.87
N GLU A 777 32.98 18.21 25.44
CA GLU A 777 34.18 18.94 25.01
C GLU A 777 35.37 18.45 25.83
N ASN A 778 36.39 17.92 25.17
CA ASN A 778 37.61 17.47 25.84
C ASN A 778 38.71 18.55 25.87
N ILE A 779 39.74 18.33 26.69
CA ILE A 779 40.90 19.24 26.82
C ILE A 779 41.70 19.44 25.52
N GLN A 780 41.47 18.62 24.49
CA GLN A 780 42.09 18.73 23.15
C GLN A 780 41.19 19.49 22.15
N GLY A 781 40.07 20.07 22.59
CA GLY A 781 39.13 20.79 21.73
C GLY A 781 38.30 19.90 20.81
N LYS A 782 38.15 18.60 21.13
CA LYS A 782 37.27 17.67 20.40
C LYS A 782 35.90 17.60 21.07
N TYR A 783 34.86 17.59 20.24
CA TYR A 783 33.46 17.54 20.64
C TYR A 783 32.88 16.19 20.20
N ASN A 784 32.47 15.35 21.14
CA ASN A 784 31.94 14.03 20.82
C ASN A 784 30.58 13.80 21.47
N LEU A 785 29.69 13.05 20.81
CA LEU A 785 28.47 12.57 21.44
C LEU A 785 28.83 11.82 22.74
N TYR A 786 28.27 12.27 23.86
CA TYR A 786 28.38 11.60 25.15
C TYR A 786 27.18 10.67 25.36
N THR A 787 25.95 11.19 25.30
CA THR A 787 24.73 10.41 25.52
C THR A 787 23.48 11.15 25.02
N ILE A 788 22.32 10.50 25.13
CA ILE A 788 20.99 11.09 24.90
C ILE A 788 20.14 10.82 26.15
N VAL A 789 19.46 11.84 26.66
CA VAL A 789 18.62 11.78 27.87
C VAL A 789 17.23 12.38 27.62
N ASP A 790 16.28 12.10 28.52
CA ASP A 790 14.96 12.73 28.53
C ASP A 790 15.10 14.25 28.77
N LYS A 791 14.54 15.10 27.90
CA LYS A 791 14.61 16.57 28.06
C LYS A 791 14.10 17.03 29.43
N LYS A 792 13.00 16.43 29.88
CA LYS A 792 12.29 16.85 31.09
C LYS A 792 12.96 16.43 32.40
N LYS A 793 13.82 15.39 32.40
CA LYS A 793 14.64 15.00 33.56
C LYS A 793 15.92 15.83 33.72
N THR A 794 16.23 16.66 32.72
CA THR A 794 17.45 17.49 32.69
C THR A 794 17.15 18.95 33.02
N ALA A 795 15.86 19.30 33.17
CA ALA A 795 15.38 20.63 33.55
C ALA A 795 15.20 20.78 35.08
N GLU A 796 15.17 19.66 35.81
CA GLU A 796 15.46 19.58 37.25
C GLU A 796 16.97 19.45 37.45
#